data_AF-A0A4Q3YXV5-F1
#
_entry.id   AF-A0A4Q3YXV5-F1
#
_cell.length_a   1.000
_cell.length_b   1.000
_cell.length_c   1.000
_cell.angle_alpha   90.00
_cell.angle_beta   90.00
_cell.angle_gamma   90.00
#
_symmetry.space_group_name_H-M   'P 1'
#
loop_
_entity.id
_entity.type
_entity.pdbx_description
1 polymer ?
#
loop_
_entity_poly.entity_id
_entity_poly.type
_entity_poly.pdbx_seq_one_letter_code
_entity_poly.pdbx_strand_id
1 'polypeptide(L)'
;MSKNRNTRRPLVAERRERTPDAPKRRARKTRRSPARRPRGLVGWLLFPFTWALRLIWRISWRLAFAGAVVLALAVFYFAAQMPPIEAMVDGRTRGSVTLLDRSGDVFAWRGDQFGGMVTAEEVSPYLHDAVVATEDRRFYRHIGVDPRGIASAVRINLREGRGPLSGNGGSTITQQTAKLLCLGVPYDPETWDSERDYESDCRRTTIWRKVKEAIYAMGMEAAYTKEEILSIYLNRAYLGEGARGFEAAAQRYFGKSARSVDPAEAAMLAGLLKAPSSYAPTNNMGRAVDRAAVVVGLMEEQGYITPEQADEARRNPAQLSEAAQARAGGYFADWVMGQGPDFFTRNTTEDVVIRTTLDQRIQNAAETALLTVFDQKLSNGSDVEAAVVVMSADGAVRGMVGGRDVRAVSAFNRATQARRQTGSAFKPFIYATALDLGFTPNDLVDDAPLTITIPGSGPWRPENYDRQFKGPVTLTQALYESRNIPAVILSEEVGRELVSQVANGFGIDSELAAGPALALGASESTLIEMTGAYAGILNGGSAVEPYGLIDLRLKGDDAPLMDNVGTGMQERVVQERSARQLTYMMNQVTVRGTGTRAGISGWEIAGKSGTTNSQRDAWFIGFNADYVIGVWMGFDDNAPMRGVTGGGIPADIFRETMQRVVAGQQPRPLPMEVPGPSQNGTLASSGMVADSQILNVLDTILGGLEN
;
A
#
# COMPACT_ATOMS: atom_id res chain seq x y z
N MET A 1 -47.17 -80.11 -46.03
CA MET A 1 -48.02 -79.73 -47.19
C MET A 1 -47.11 -79.16 -48.29
N SER A 2 -47.41 -79.41 -49.58
CA SER A 2 -46.99 -78.66 -50.80
C SER A 2 -45.48 -78.34 -51.03
N LYS A 3 -44.85 -78.39 -52.22
CA LYS A 3 -45.01 -79.04 -53.55
C LYS A 3 -43.57 -78.96 -54.15
N ASN A 4 -42.86 -80.05 -54.48
CA ASN A 4 -42.96 -80.93 -55.65
C ASN A 4 -42.39 -80.35 -56.98
N ARG A 5 -41.31 -80.99 -57.51
CA ARG A 5 -40.71 -80.89 -58.88
C ARG A 5 -39.94 -79.59 -59.20
N ASN A 6 -38.99 -79.53 -60.16
CA ASN A 6 -38.55 -80.45 -61.24
C ASN A 6 -37.02 -80.24 -61.53
N THR A 7 -36.22 -80.90 -62.41
CA THR A 7 -36.43 -81.91 -63.49
C THR A 7 -35.22 -82.90 -63.61
N ARG A 8 -34.75 -83.23 -64.83
CA ARG A 8 -33.62 -84.11 -65.27
C ARG A 8 -32.62 -83.24 -66.11
N ARG A 9 -31.31 -83.50 -66.34
CA ARG A 9 -30.57 -84.67 -66.92
C ARG A 9 -30.98 -85.00 -68.39
N PRO A 10 -30.10 -85.57 -69.28
CA PRO A 10 -28.62 -85.75 -69.28
C PRO A 10 -27.92 -85.74 -70.70
N LEU A 11 -26.65 -86.24 -70.80
CA LEU A 11 -25.91 -86.83 -71.98
C LEU A 11 -25.22 -85.88 -73.04
N VAL A 12 -23.89 -85.96 -73.29
CA VAL A 12 -23.10 -86.72 -74.34
C VAL A 12 -22.71 -85.83 -75.56
N ALA A 13 -21.55 -85.89 -76.25
CA ALA A 13 -20.50 -86.94 -76.41
C ALA A 13 -19.02 -86.45 -76.44
N GLU A 14 -18.11 -87.43 -76.54
CA GLU A 14 -16.64 -87.42 -76.60
C GLU A 14 -15.95 -86.73 -77.81
N ARG A 15 -14.66 -86.38 -77.66
CA ARG A 15 -13.59 -86.88 -78.57
C ARG A 15 -12.20 -86.96 -77.89
N ARG A 16 -11.46 -88.03 -78.22
CA ARG A 16 -10.05 -88.38 -77.90
C ARG A 16 -9.02 -87.50 -78.65
N GLU A 17 -7.70 -87.42 -78.38
CA GLU A 17 -6.78 -87.94 -77.34
C GLU A 17 -5.41 -87.22 -77.49
N ARG A 18 -4.64 -87.02 -76.40
CA ARG A 18 -3.20 -87.42 -76.25
C ARG A 18 -2.55 -86.85 -74.97
N THR A 19 -1.69 -87.65 -74.36
CA THR A 19 -0.81 -87.35 -73.20
C THR A 19 0.44 -86.56 -73.62
N PRO A 20 1.08 -85.81 -72.70
CA PRO A 20 2.12 -86.38 -71.82
C PRO A 20 2.06 -85.93 -70.34
N ASP A 21 2.95 -86.54 -69.54
CA ASP A 21 3.01 -86.55 -68.07
C ASP A 21 2.87 -85.21 -67.33
N ALA A 22 2.22 -85.29 -66.17
CA ALA A 22 2.24 -84.22 -65.17
C ALA A 22 3.64 -84.10 -64.52
N PRO A 23 4.34 -82.96 -64.63
CA PRO A 23 5.64 -82.77 -63.98
C PRO A 23 5.45 -82.74 -62.46
N LYS A 24 5.98 -83.78 -61.79
CA LYS A 24 5.96 -83.99 -60.33
C LYS A 24 6.13 -82.68 -59.56
N ARG A 25 5.25 -82.43 -58.58
CA ARG A 25 5.32 -81.31 -57.61
C ARG A 25 6.80 -81.08 -57.23
N ARG A 26 7.39 -79.98 -57.70
CA ARG A 26 8.77 -79.62 -57.33
C ARG A 26 8.81 -79.43 -55.81
N ALA A 27 9.43 -80.37 -55.10
CA ALA A 27 9.69 -80.25 -53.68
C ALA A 27 10.36 -78.89 -53.44
N ARG A 28 9.72 -78.03 -52.64
CA ARG A 28 10.17 -76.65 -52.40
C ARG A 28 11.50 -76.73 -51.67
N LYS A 29 12.61 -76.67 -52.42
CA LYS A 29 13.98 -76.89 -51.92
C LYS A 29 14.13 -76.17 -50.58
N THR A 30 14.39 -76.93 -49.52
CA THR A 30 14.80 -76.36 -48.24
C THR A 30 16.03 -75.51 -48.52
N ARG A 31 15.88 -74.18 -48.39
CA ARG A 31 16.99 -73.25 -48.53
C ARG A 31 17.91 -73.56 -47.34
N ARG A 32 18.94 -74.39 -47.57
CA ARG A 32 19.97 -74.69 -46.57
C ARG A 32 20.41 -73.34 -46.01
N SER A 33 20.22 -73.13 -44.71
CA SER A 33 20.72 -71.96 -44.02
C SER A 33 22.19 -71.79 -44.38
N PRO A 34 22.65 -70.59 -44.80
CA PRO A 34 24.04 -70.41 -45.18
C PRO A 34 24.90 -70.86 -44.01
N ALA A 35 25.86 -71.75 -44.29
CA ALA A 35 26.76 -72.26 -43.26
C ALA A 35 27.39 -71.06 -42.54
N ARG A 36 27.15 -70.95 -41.23
CA ARG A 36 27.72 -69.87 -40.42
C ARG A 36 29.24 -69.99 -40.53
N ARG A 37 29.89 -69.08 -41.27
CA ARG A 37 31.36 -69.00 -41.32
C ARG A 37 31.86 -69.04 -39.87
N PRO A 38 32.84 -69.91 -39.53
CA PRO A 38 33.40 -69.91 -38.19
C PRO A 38 33.92 -68.51 -37.90
N ARG A 39 33.55 -67.96 -36.74
CA ARG A 39 34.11 -66.69 -36.28
C ARG A 39 35.57 -66.96 -35.96
N GLY A 40 36.49 -66.42 -36.77
CA GLY A 40 37.91 -66.39 -36.44
C GLY A 40 38.13 -65.70 -35.09
N LEU A 41 39.27 -65.95 -34.44
CA LEU A 41 39.57 -65.57 -33.04
C LEU A 41 39.09 -64.16 -32.66
N VAL A 42 39.38 -63.14 -33.47
CA VAL A 42 38.94 -61.75 -33.29
C VAL A 42 37.40 -61.62 -33.17
N GLY A 43 36.65 -62.34 -34.01
CA GLY A 43 35.19 -62.37 -33.98
C GLY A 43 34.59 -63.21 -32.85
N TRP A 44 35.39 -64.02 -32.15
CA TRP A 44 34.99 -64.70 -30.92
C TRP A 44 35.25 -63.79 -29.71
N LEU A 45 36.42 -63.14 -29.65
CA LEU A 45 36.76 -62.13 -28.64
C LEU A 45 35.81 -60.91 -28.64
N LEU A 46 35.40 -60.43 -29.82
CA LEU A 46 34.44 -59.33 -29.96
C LEU A 46 32.97 -59.77 -29.85
N PHE A 47 32.68 -61.07 -29.72
CA PHE A 47 31.29 -61.54 -29.57
C PHE A 47 30.62 -61.10 -28.26
N PRO A 48 31.22 -61.26 -27.06
CA PRO A 48 30.61 -60.77 -25.82
C PRO A 48 30.38 -59.25 -25.86
N PHE A 49 31.34 -58.46 -26.37
CA PHE A 49 31.18 -57.00 -26.52
C PHE A 49 30.03 -56.63 -27.47
N THR A 50 29.98 -57.21 -28.68
CA THR A 50 28.92 -56.89 -29.65
C THR A 50 27.56 -57.46 -29.27
N TRP A 51 27.51 -58.52 -28.45
CA TRP A 51 26.27 -59.02 -27.85
C TRP A 51 25.80 -58.12 -26.70
N ALA A 52 26.70 -57.72 -25.79
CA ALA A 52 26.41 -56.79 -24.71
C ALA A 52 25.93 -55.43 -25.24
N LEU A 53 26.60 -54.85 -26.24
CA LEU A 53 26.18 -53.59 -26.85
C LEU A 53 24.77 -53.67 -27.46
N ARG A 54 24.42 -54.82 -28.07
CA ARG A 54 23.07 -55.08 -28.61
C ARG A 54 22.03 -55.36 -27.54
N LEU A 55 22.43 -55.94 -26.41
CA LEU A 55 21.57 -56.17 -25.25
C LEU A 55 21.27 -54.85 -24.55
N ILE A 56 22.30 -54.04 -24.28
CA ILE A 56 22.20 -52.67 -23.79
C ILE A 56 21.28 -51.86 -24.72
N TRP A 57 21.55 -51.80 -26.02
CA TRP A 57 20.68 -51.09 -26.97
C TRP A 57 19.21 -51.55 -26.94
N ARG A 58 18.96 -52.87 -26.85
CA ARG A 58 17.60 -53.43 -26.72
C ARG A 58 16.93 -53.08 -25.41
N ILE A 59 17.68 -53.01 -24.31
CA ILE A 59 17.15 -52.62 -22.99
C ILE A 59 16.90 -51.10 -22.99
N SER A 60 17.88 -50.28 -23.35
CA SER A 60 17.78 -48.83 -23.44
C SER A 60 16.64 -48.37 -24.35
N TRP A 61 16.45 -48.96 -25.54
CA TRP A 61 15.31 -48.62 -26.40
C TRP A 61 13.96 -49.00 -25.78
N ARG A 62 13.88 -50.15 -25.10
CA ARG A 62 12.65 -50.57 -24.40
C ARG A 62 12.33 -49.70 -23.19
N LEU A 63 13.35 -49.30 -22.42
CA LEU A 63 13.20 -48.37 -21.29
C LEU A 63 12.83 -46.96 -21.77
N ALA A 64 13.45 -46.48 -22.86
CA ALA A 64 13.09 -45.20 -23.47
C ALA A 64 11.65 -45.22 -24.03
N PHE A 65 11.23 -46.30 -24.69
CA PHE A 65 9.85 -46.46 -25.16
C PHE A 65 8.86 -46.54 -23.99
N ALA A 66 9.14 -47.34 -22.96
CA ALA A 66 8.30 -47.41 -21.77
C ALA A 66 8.20 -46.05 -21.04
N GLY A 67 9.32 -45.34 -20.91
CA GLY A 67 9.37 -43.98 -20.35
C GLY A 67 8.58 -42.97 -21.19
N ALA A 68 8.65 -43.07 -22.52
CA ALA A 68 7.85 -42.23 -23.42
C ALA A 68 6.34 -42.53 -23.33
N VAL A 69 5.95 -43.79 -23.16
CA VAL A 69 4.55 -44.18 -22.91
C VAL A 69 4.07 -43.67 -21.55
N VAL A 70 4.87 -43.81 -20.49
CA VAL A 70 4.54 -43.25 -19.16
C VAL A 70 4.44 -41.73 -19.20
N LEU A 71 5.33 -41.04 -19.91
CA LEU A 71 5.26 -39.60 -20.12
C LEU A 71 3.99 -39.20 -20.89
N ALA A 72 3.67 -39.87 -22.00
CA ALA A 72 2.47 -39.59 -22.79
C ALA A 72 1.18 -39.83 -21.98
N LEU A 73 1.12 -40.88 -21.15
CA LEU A 73 0.01 -41.13 -20.25
C LEU A 73 -0.11 -40.06 -19.15
N ALA A 74 1.01 -39.58 -18.59
CA ALA A 74 1.00 -38.51 -17.60
C ALA A 74 0.59 -37.15 -18.20
N VAL A 75 1.05 -36.84 -19.42
CA VAL A 75 0.65 -35.66 -20.18
C VAL A 75 -0.85 -35.70 -20.50
N PHE A 76 -1.35 -36.84 -21.00
CA PHE A 76 -2.78 -37.03 -21.26
C PHE A 76 -3.62 -36.95 -19.97
N TYR A 77 -3.15 -37.53 -18.87
CA TYR A 77 -3.80 -37.44 -17.57
C TYR A 77 -4.02 -35.98 -17.16
N PHE A 78 -2.99 -35.14 -17.19
CA PHE A 78 -3.14 -33.73 -16.85
C PHE A 78 -4.02 -32.97 -17.85
N ALA A 79 -3.82 -33.17 -19.17
CA ALA A 79 -4.62 -32.52 -20.21
C ALA A 79 -6.12 -32.82 -20.07
N ALA A 80 -6.49 -34.07 -19.79
CA ALA A 80 -7.88 -34.51 -19.64
C ALA A 80 -8.57 -34.04 -18.34
N GLN A 81 -7.86 -33.33 -17.45
CA GLN A 81 -8.39 -32.71 -16.23
C GLN A 81 -8.43 -31.18 -16.30
N MET A 82 -8.03 -30.57 -17.42
CA MET A 82 -7.96 -29.10 -17.51
C MET A 82 -9.36 -28.50 -17.75
N PRO A 83 -9.83 -27.56 -16.91
CA PRO A 83 -11.07 -26.81 -17.15
C PRO A 83 -10.97 -25.86 -18.36
N PRO A 84 -12.08 -25.25 -18.79
CA PRO A 84 -12.07 -24.16 -19.77
C PRO A 84 -11.13 -23.00 -19.37
N ILE A 85 -10.63 -22.25 -20.36
CA ILE A 85 -9.65 -21.17 -20.16
C ILE A 85 -10.16 -20.07 -19.21
N GLU A 86 -11.45 -19.77 -19.23
CA GLU A 86 -12.06 -18.71 -18.44
C GLU A 86 -11.83 -18.93 -16.94
N ALA A 87 -11.92 -20.19 -16.48
CA ALA A 87 -11.64 -20.60 -15.11
C ALA A 87 -10.13 -20.62 -14.76
N MET A 88 -9.24 -20.54 -15.74
CA MET A 88 -7.80 -20.39 -15.55
C MET A 88 -7.34 -18.94 -15.56
N VAL A 89 -8.16 -17.99 -16.01
CA VAL A 89 -7.76 -16.58 -16.15
C VAL A 89 -8.01 -15.77 -14.87
N ASP A 90 -9.21 -15.83 -14.26
CA ASP A 90 -9.38 -15.20 -12.95
C ASP A 90 -8.57 -15.96 -11.89
N GLY A 91 -7.94 -15.20 -11.01
CA GLY A 91 -6.87 -15.63 -10.13
C GLY A 91 -6.60 -14.68 -8.98
N ARG A 92 -7.61 -13.87 -8.64
CA ARG A 92 -7.62 -12.95 -7.52
C ARG A 92 -7.57 -13.71 -6.20
N THR A 93 -6.37 -13.80 -5.62
CA THR A 93 -6.18 -14.17 -4.21
C THR A 93 -6.68 -13.07 -3.26
N ARG A 94 -6.79 -11.84 -3.80
CA ARG A 94 -7.47 -10.67 -3.23
C ARG A 94 -8.05 -9.85 -4.38
N GLY A 95 -9.05 -9.02 -4.08
CA GLY A 95 -9.57 -8.00 -4.99
C GLY A 95 -8.77 -6.70 -4.90
N SER A 96 -9.12 -5.75 -5.76
CA SER A 96 -8.53 -4.41 -5.76
C SER A 96 -9.32 -3.46 -4.88
N VAL A 97 -8.63 -2.51 -4.24
CA VAL A 97 -9.27 -1.41 -3.53
C VAL A 97 -8.83 -0.11 -4.18
N THR A 98 -9.77 0.56 -4.86
CA THR A 98 -9.55 1.83 -5.56
C THR A 98 -9.99 2.97 -4.65
N LEU A 99 -9.08 3.90 -4.34
CA LEU A 99 -9.37 5.05 -3.50
C LEU A 99 -9.58 6.31 -4.36
N LEU A 100 -10.75 6.91 -4.21
CA LEU A 100 -11.16 8.16 -4.87
C LEU A 100 -11.02 9.34 -3.90
N ASP A 101 -10.59 10.48 -4.41
CA ASP A 101 -10.56 11.73 -3.65
C ASP A 101 -11.97 12.34 -3.50
N ARG A 102 -12.06 13.53 -2.89
CA ARG A 102 -13.32 14.26 -2.72
C ARG A 102 -14.02 14.66 -4.03
N SER A 103 -13.30 14.66 -5.14
CA SER A 103 -13.74 15.05 -6.49
C SER A 103 -14.25 13.84 -7.29
N GLY A 104 -13.84 12.64 -6.89
CA GLY A 104 -14.07 11.38 -7.59
C GLY A 104 -12.86 10.88 -8.38
N ASP A 105 -11.72 11.58 -8.32
CA ASP A 105 -10.51 11.21 -9.04
C ASP A 105 -9.74 10.11 -8.30
N VAL A 106 -9.21 9.13 -9.05
CA VAL A 106 -8.42 8.03 -8.47
C VAL A 106 -7.03 8.52 -8.07
N PHE A 107 -6.73 8.53 -6.78
CA PHE A 107 -5.42 8.95 -6.26
C PHE A 107 -4.55 7.78 -5.79
N ALA A 108 -5.14 6.65 -5.41
CA ALA A 108 -4.43 5.48 -4.91
C ALA A 108 -5.16 4.15 -5.17
N TRP A 109 -4.38 3.07 -5.19
CA TRP A 109 -4.86 1.70 -5.24
C TRP A 109 -4.16 0.83 -4.18
N ARG A 110 -4.87 -0.16 -3.65
CA ARG A 110 -4.39 -1.23 -2.76
C ARG A 110 -4.99 -2.58 -3.18
N GLY A 111 -4.59 -3.68 -2.54
CA GLY A 111 -5.02 -5.03 -2.93
C GLY A 111 -4.32 -5.56 -4.19
N ASP A 112 -4.80 -6.68 -4.72
CA ASP A 112 -4.35 -7.23 -6.01
C ASP A 112 -5.23 -6.64 -7.13
N GLN A 113 -4.65 -5.87 -8.04
CA GLN A 113 -5.37 -5.22 -9.13
C GLN A 113 -5.60 -6.17 -10.30
N PHE A 114 -6.86 -6.30 -10.74
CA PHE A 114 -7.26 -6.98 -11.97
C PHE A 114 -7.87 -5.96 -12.94
N GLY A 115 -7.27 -5.84 -14.13
CA GLY A 115 -7.67 -4.83 -15.13
C GLY A 115 -8.87 -5.24 -16.01
N GLY A 116 -9.39 -6.45 -15.80
CA GLY A 116 -10.25 -7.16 -16.75
C GLY A 116 -9.47 -8.18 -17.57
N MET A 117 -10.17 -9.17 -18.12
CA MET A 117 -9.58 -10.16 -19.03
C MET A 117 -9.09 -9.49 -20.32
N VAL A 118 -7.90 -9.89 -20.77
CA VAL A 118 -7.37 -9.64 -22.11
C VAL A 118 -6.96 -10.95 -22.76
N THR A 119 -7.18 -11.14 -24.06
CA THR A 119 -6.57 -12.26 -24.81
C THR A 119 -5.24 -11.83 -25.43
N ALA A 120 -4.42 -12.80 -25.83
CA ALA A 120 -3.14 -12.56 -26.51
C ALA A 120 -3.32 -11.85 -27.87
N GLU A 121 -4.47 -12.01 -28.51
CA GLU A 121 -4.86 -11.35 -29.76
C GLU A 121 -5.46 -9.95 -29.56
N GLU A 122 -5.95 -9.63 -28.36
CA GLU A 122 -6.52 -8.32 -28.02
C GLU A 122 -5.49 -7.30 -27.52
N VAL A 123 -4.41 -7.76 -26.88
CA VAL A 123 -3.34 -6.86 -26.39
C VAL A 123 -2.59 -6.20 -27.55
N SER A 124 -1.90 -5.08 -27.26
CA SER A 124 -1.02 -4.42 -28.22
C SER A 124 -0.03 -5.44 -28.81
N PRO A 125 0.14 -5.53 -30.14
CA PRO A 125 1.11 -6.44 -30.75
C PRO A 125 2.53 -6.25 -30.22
N TYR A 126 2.91 -5.01 -29.89
CA TYR A 126 4.20 -4.72 -29.26
C TYR A 126 4.33 -5.37 -27.88
N LEU A 127 3.24 -5.49 -27.12
CA LEU A 127 3.24 -6.13 -25.80
C LEU A 127 3.28 -7.65 -25.89
N HIS A 128 2.46 -8.23 -26.76
CA HIS A 128 2.53 -9.64 -27.14
C HIS A 128 3.98 -10.02 -27.49
N ASP A 129 4.58 -9.29 -28.43
CA ASP A 129 5.93 -9.55 -28.90
C ASP A 129 7.01 -9.24 -27.86
N ALA A 130 6.85 -8.22 -27.01
CA ALA A 130 7.78 -7.93 -25.92
C ALA A 130 7.87 -9.08 -24.91
N VAL A 131 6.74 -9.70 -24.56
CA VAL A 131 6.68 -10.85 -23.65
C VAL A 131 7.32 -12.09 -24.29
N VAL A 132 6.95 -12.41 -25.54
CA VAL A 132 7.53 -13.56 -26.28
C VAL A 132 9.03 -13.36 -26.49
N ALA A 133 9.48 -12.17 -26.90
CA ALA A 133 10.88 -11.83 -27.13
C ALA A 133 11.75 -11.93 -25.86
N THR A 134 11.17 -11.65 -24.69
CA THR A 134 11.88 -11.60 -23.40
C THR A 134 11.94 -12.96 -22.71
N GLU A 135 10.82 -13.67 -22.63
CA GLU A 135 10.71 -14.89 -21.82
C GLU A 135 10.91 -16.17 -22.65
N ASP A 136 10.46 -16.21 -23.90
CA ASP A 136 10.49 -17.43 -24.72
C ASP A 136 10.52 -17.16 -26.24
N ARG A 137 11.70 -16.74 -26.74
CA ARG A 137 12.06 -16.55 -28.17
C ARG A 137 11.66 -17.71 -29.11
N ARG A 138 11.25 -18.87 -28.59
CA ARG A 138 10.81 -20.03 -29.39
C ARG A 138 9.46 -20.58 -28.98
N PHE A 139 8.62 -19.82 -28.27
CA PHE A 139 7.30 -20.23 -27.78
C PHE A 139 6.50 -21.04 -28.81
N TYR A 140 6.32 -20.51 -30.02
CA TYR A 140 5.60 -21.16 -31.14
C TYR A 140 6.30 -22.35 -31.81
N ARG A 141 7.47 -22.79 -31.33
CA ARG A 141 8.34 -23.78 -32.00
C ARG A 141 8.73 -24.98 -31.13
N HIS A 142 8.21 -25.07 -29.91
CA HIS A 142 8.41 -26.18 -28.98
C HIS A 142 7.08 -26.61 -28.34
N ILE A 143 7.09 -27.74 -27.61
CA ILE A 143 5.90 -28.31 -26.97
C ILE A 143 6.13 -28.43 -25.46
N GLY A 144 5.58 -27.48 -24.70
CA GLY A 144 5.61 -27.38 -23.23
C GLY A 144 6.98 -26.99 -22.67
N VAL A 145 8.06 -27.56 -23.20
CA VAL A 145 9.45 -27.29 -22.83
C VAL A 145 10.31 -27.08 -24.08
N ASP A 146 11.39 -26.29 -23.97
CA ASP A 146 12.39 -26.12 -25.03
C ASP A 146 13.70 -26.86 -24.70
N PRO A 147 13.95 -28.07 -25.25
CA PRO A 147 15.21 -28.78 -25.05
C PRO A 147 16.44 -28.02 -25.56
N ARG A 148 16.30 -27.18 -26.59
CA ARG A 148 17.37 -26.32 -27.11
C ARG A 148 17.58 -25.09 -26.22
N GLY A 149 16.53 -24.62 -25.57
CA GLY A 149 16.55 -23.51 -24.60
C GLY A 149 17.29 -23.94 -23.34
N ILE A 150 16.86 -25.04 -22.74
CA ILE A 150 17.52 -25.70 -21.61
C ILE A 150 19.00 -25.97 -21.91
N ALA A 151 19.33 -26.56 -23.07
CA ALA A 151 20.73 -26.81 -23.46
C ALA A 151 21.55 -25.51 -23.62
N SER A 152 20.95 -24.42 -24.10
CA SER A 152 21.65 -23.12 -24.17
C SER A 152 21.86 -22.51 -22.79
N ALA A 153 20.86 -22.54 -21.92
CA ALA A 153 20.95 -22.05 -20.54
C ALA A 153 22.00 -22.81 -19.72
N VAL A 154 22.03 -24.15 -19.81
CA VAL A 154 23.08 -24.99 -19.20
C VAL A 154 24.48 -24.59 -19.69
N ARG A 155 24.64 -24.37 -21.00
CA ARG A 155 25.90 -23.92 -21.60
C ARG A 155 26.33 -22.52 -21.14
N ILE A 156 25.38 -21.61 -20.90
CA ILE A 156 25.64 -20.26 -20.39
C ILE A 156 26.06 -20.34 -18.91
N ASN A 157 25.28 -21.02 -18.06
CA ASN A 157 25.60 -21.20 -16.65
C ASN A 157 27.01 -21.78 -16.43
N LEU A 158 27.35 -22.85 -17.17
CA LEU A 158 28.68 -23.47 -17.09
C LEU A 158 29.82 -22.58 -17.58
N ARG A 159 29.56 -21.63 -18.49
CA ARG A 159 30.55 -20.61 -18.93
C ARG A 159 30.72 -19.49 -17.91
N GLU A 160 29.67 -19.15 -17.18
CA GLU A 160 29.67 -18.16 -16.09
C GLU A 160 30.14 -18.75 -14.74
N GLY A 161 30.75 -19.94 -14.74
CA GLY A 161 31.23 -20.61 -13.52
C GLY A 161 30.13 -21.11 -12.57
N ARG A 162 28.86 -21.08 -13.01
CA ARG A 162 27.71 -21.55 -12.24
C ARG A 162 27.45 -23.03 -12.48
N GLY A 163 26.72 -23.67 -11.57
CA GLY A 163 26.24 -25.04 -11.76
C GLY A 163 25.28 -25.14 -12.96
N PRO A 164 25.18 -26.31 -13.63
CA PRO A 164 24.41 -26.46 -14.86
C PRO A 164 22.92 -26.10 -14.69
N LEU A 165 22.36 -26.31 -13.49
CA LEU A 165 20.95 -26.05 -13.14
C LEU A 165 20.73 -24.74 -12.36
N SER A 166 21.76 -23.90 -12.15
CA SER A 166 21.64 -22.65 -11.38
C SER A 166 21.67 -21.41 -12.29
N GLY A 167 20.49 -20.93 -12.66
CA GLY A 167 20.29 -19.68 -13.41
C GLY A 167 18.83 -19.53 -13.88
N ASN A 168 18.41 -18.29 -14.14
CA ASN A 168 17.12 -17.98 -14.76
C ASN A 168 17.30 -17.86 -16.29
N GLY A 169 16.29 -18.25 -17.09
CA GLY A 169 16.36 -18.19 -18.57
C GLY A 169 16.36 -19.55 -19.29
N GLY A 170 15.89 -20.62 -18.64
CA GLY A 170 15.75 -21.96 -19.24
C GLY A 170 14.36 -22.59 -19.05
N SER A 171 13.33 -21.79 -18.77
CA SER A 171 11.94 -22.23 -18.62
C SER A 171 11.04 -21.47 -19.59
N THR A 172 10.12 -22.16 -20.23
CA THR A 172 9.20 -21.63 -21.25
C THR A 172 8.08 -20.80 -20.63
N ILE A 173 7.37 -19.99 -21.43
CA ILE A 173 6.13 -19.31 -20.98
C ILE A 173 5.13 -20.34 -20.43
N THR A 174 4.99 -21.50 -21.07
CA THR A 174 4.11 -22.58 -20.61
C THR A 174 4.51 -23.13 -19.24
N GLN A 175 5.81 -23.33 -18.97
CA GLN A 175 6.29 -23.76 -17.65
C GLN A 175 6.08 -22.68 -16.57
N GLN A 176 6.22 -21.40 -16.93
CA GLN A 176 5.92 -20.32 -16.01
C GLN A 176 4.41 -20.24 -15.71
N THR A 177 3.57 -20.43 -16.72
CA THR A 177 2.10 -20.47 -16.58
C THR A 177 1.67 -21.64 -15.69
N ALA A 178 2.24 -22.84 -15.91
CA ALA A 178 2.05 -24.00 -15.04
C ALA A 178 2.43 -23.72 -13.57
N LYS A 179 3.51 -22.96 -13.33
CA LYS A 179 3.93 -22.51 -11.99
C LYS A 179 2.98 -21.46 -11.39
N LEU A 180 2.43 -20.55 -12.19
CA LEU A 180 1.43 -19.57 -11.73
C LEU A 180 0.12 -20.27 -11.30
N LEU A 181 -0.32 -21.26 -12.08
CA LEU A 181 -1.48 -22.13 -11.84
C LEU A 181 -1.27 -23.23 -10.78
N CYS A 182 -0.19 -23.21 -9.99
CA CYS A 182 0.09 -24.22 -8.96
C CYS A 182 0.07 -25.69 -9.42
N LEU A 183 0.26 -25.96 -10.72
CA LEU A 183 0.08 -27.27 -11.36
C LEU A 183 -1.35 -27.86 -11.23
N GLY A 184 -2.37 -27.00 -11.20
CA GLY A 184 -3.78 -27.41 -11.13
C GLY A 184 -4.22 -27.98 -9.78
N VAL A 185 -3.39 -27.86 -8.74
CA VAL A 185 -3.82 -28.10 -7.36
C VAL A 185 -4.62 -26.87 -6.91
N PRO A 186 -5.87 -27.00 -6.41
CA PRO A 186 -6.62 -25.87 -5.85
C PRO A 186 -6.09 -25.47 -4.48
N TYR A 187 -6.44 -24.26 -4.03
CA TYR A 187 -6.28 -23.87 -2.62
C TYR A 187 -7.24 -24.69 -1.74
N ASP A 188 -6.78 -25.03 -0.53
CA ASP A 188 -7.54 -25.76 0.48
C ASP A 188 -7.26 -25.14 1.87
N PRO A 189 -8.26 -24.50 2.51
CA PRO A 189 -8.10 -23.87 3.82
C PRO A 189 -7.97 -24.87 4.98
N GLU A 190 -8.20 -26.18 4.78
CA GLU A 190 -7.85 -27.20 5.79
C GLU A 190 -6.35 -27.58 5.74
N THR A 191 -5.67 -27.32 4.61
CA THR A 191 -4.26 -27.67 4.38
C THR A 191 -3.30 -26.48 4.55
N TRP A 192 -3.76 -25.23 4.34
CA TRP A 192 -2.92 -24.03 4.45
C TRP A 192 -3.63 -22.90 5.22
N ASP A 193 -2.96 -22.37 6.25
CA ASP A 193 -3.45 -21.24 7.08
C ASP A 193 -3.72 -19.96 6.27
N SER A 194 -3.06 -19.80 5.12
CA SER A 194 -3.35 -18.74 4.16
C SER A 194 -3.02 -19.13 2.72
N GLU A 195 -3.68 -18.48 1.77
CA GLU A 195 -3.39 -18.67 0.33
C GLU A 195 -1.98 -18.21 -0.05
N ARG A 196 -1.35 -17.32 0.74
CA ARG A 196 0.06 -16.93 0.57
C ARG A 196 1.00 -18.11 0.85
N ASP A 197 0.70 -18.91 1.88
CA ASP A 197 1.52 -20.07 2.26
C ASP A 197 1.34 -21.21 1.25
N TYR A 198 0.12 -21.41 0.77
CA TYR A 198 -0.19 -22.22 -0.42
C TYR A 198 0.60 -21.76 -1.65
N GLU A 199 0.54 -20.49 -2.06
CA GLU A 199 1.33 -19.97 -3.19
C GLU A 199 2.84 -20.20 -2.96
N SER A 200 3.32 -20.12 -1.71
CA SER A 200 4.72 -20.37 -1.38
C SER A 200 5.14 -21.84 -1.59
N ASP A 201 4.34 -22.81 -1.12
CA ASP A 201 4.63 -24.23 -1.33
C ASP A 201 4.40 -24.64 -2.79
N CYS A 202 3.31 -24.18 -3.40
CA CYS A 202 3.01 -24.45 -4.80
C CYS A 202 4.10 -23.89 -5.73
N ARG A 203 4.80 -22.80 -5.36
CA ARG A 203 5.86 -22.16 -6.18
C ARG A 203 7.32 -22.45 -5.75
N ARG A 204 7.59 -23.07 -4.59
CA ARG A 204 8.94 -23.49 -4.08
C ARG A 204 9.83 -24.20 -5.11
N THR A 205 11.05 -23.73 -5.39
CA THR A 205 11.87 -24.30 -6.48
C THR A 205 12.57 -25.62 -6.08
N THR A 206 11.99 -26.77 -6.43
CA THR A 206 12.60 -28.10 -6.24
C THR A 206 12.77 -28.86 -7.57
N ILE A 207 13.75 -29.77 -7.66
CA ILE A 207 14.00 -30.59 -8.85
C ILE A 207 12.76 -31.43 -9.20
N TRP A 208 12.14 -32.08 -8.20
CA TRP A 208 10.96 -32.93 -8.44
C TRP A 208 9.74 -32.13 -8.90
N ARG A 209 9.50 -30.92 -8.36
CA ARG A 209 8.44 -30.08 -8.93
C ARG A 209 8.82 -29.56 -10.31
N LYS A 210 10.07 -29.21 -10.62
CA LYS A 210 10.45 -28.84 -12.00
C LYS A 210 10.22 -29.97 -13.02
N VAL A 211 10.27 -31.24 -12.61
CA VAL A 211 9.81 -32.38 -13.43
C VAL A 211 8.29 -32.37 -13.58
N LYS A 212 7.52 -32.24 -12.50
CA LYS A 212 6.04 -32.12 -12.59
C LYS A 212 5.60 -30.93 -13.45
N GLU A 213 6.27 -29.78 -13.32
CA GLU A 213 6.03 -28.53 -14.05
C GLU A 213 6.28 -28.69 -15.56
N ALA A 214 7.31 -29.46 -15.96
CA ALA A 214 7.52 -29.83 -17.35
C ALA A 214 6.42 -30.75 -17.91
N ILE A 215 5.96 -31.74 -17.13
CA ILE A 215 4.89 -32.67 -17.55
C ILE A 215 3.55 -31.94 -17.62
N TYR A 216 3.24 -31.09 -16.65
CA TYR A 216 2.01 -30.27 -16.65
C TYR A 216 2.02 -29.27 -17.81
N ALA A 217 3.15 -28.61 -18.09
CA ALA A 217 3.27 -27.72 -19.25
C ALA A 217 3.06 -28.45 -20.59
N MET A 218 3.56 -29.68 -20.75
CA MET A 218 3.23 -30.52 -21.90
C MET A 218 1.73 -30.89 -21.95
N GLY A 219 1.08 -31.07 -20.79
CA GLY A 219 -0.37 -31.25 -20.67
C GLY A 219 -1.16 -30.02 -21.10
N MET A 220 -0.71 -28.82 -20.72
CA MET A 220 -1.33 -27.55 -21.15
C MET A 220 -1.33 -27.42 -22.66
N GLU A 221 -0.23 -27.74 -23.35
CA GLU A 221 -0.18 -27.68 -24.83
C GLU A 221 -0.87 -28.85 -25.55
N ALA A 222 -1.44 -29.79 -24.80
CA ALA A 222 -2.33 -30.82 -25.31
C ALA A 222 -3.82 -30.50 -25.04
N ALA A 223 -4.11 -29.51 -24.18
CA ALA A 223 -5.46 -29.04 -23.86
C ALA A 223 -5.79 -27.67 -24.48
N TYR A 224 -4.80 -26.78 -24.58
CA TYR A 224 -4.92 -25.39 -25.02
C TYR A 224 -3.95 -25.06 -26.16
N THR A 225 -4.30 -24.05 -26.96
CA THR A 225 -3.44 -23.43 -27.96
C THR A 225 -2.38 -22.51 -27.34
N LYS A 226 -1.43 -22.04 -28.15
CA LYS A 226 -0.39 -21.10 -27.71
C LYS A 226 -0.95 -19.76 -27.26
N GLU A 227 -1.95 -19.21 -27.95
CA GLU A 227 -2.56 -17.92 -27.59
C GLU A 227 -3.42 -18.04 -26.33
N GLU A 228 -4.11 -19.16 -26.11
CA GLU A 228 -4.80 -19.44 -24.84
C GLU A 228 -3.81 -19.50 -23.66
N ILE A 229 -2.67 -20.17 -23.81
CA ILE A 229 -1.63 -20.24 -22.78
C ILE A 229 -0.98 -18.88 -22.53
N LEU A 230 -0.71 -18.11 -23.59
CA LEU A 230 -0.19 -16.76 -23.48
C LEU A 230 -1.22 -15.83 -22.84
N SER A 231 -2.51 -15.98 -23.12
CA SER A 231 -3.60 -15.25 -22.45
C SER A 231 -3.61 -15.54 -20.94
N ILE A 232 -3.53 -16.81 -20.52
CA ILE A 232 -3.45 -17.15 -19.08
C ILE A 232 -2.19 -16.53 -18.45
N TYR A 233 -1.05 -16.54 -19.14
CA TYR A 233 0.18 -15.89 -18.67
C TYR A 233 0.00 -14.37 -18.53
N LEU A 234 -0.57 -13.71 -19.55
CA LEU A 234 -0.79 -12.27 -19.61
C LEU A 234 -1.77 -11.76 -18.54
N ASN A 235 -2.68 -12.59 -18.04
CA ASN A 235 -3.60 -12.22 -16.96
C ASN A 235 -3.09 -12.60 -15.56
N ARG A 236 -2.24 -13.64 -15.41
CA ARG A 236 -1.76 -14.11 -14.09
C ARG A 236 -0.35 -13.65 -13.71
N ALA A 237 0.43 -13.09 -14.62
CA ALA A 237 1.79 -12.63 -14.31
C ALA A 237 1.76 -11.48 -13.29
N TYR A 238 2.49 -11.64 -12.17
CA TYR A 238 2.66 -10.56 -11.19
C TYR A 238 3.67 -9.53 -11.72
N LEU A 239 3.25 -8.26 -11.76
CA LEU A 239 4.01 -7.17 -12.37
C LEU A 239 4.43 -6.09 -11.36
N GLY A 240 4.34 -6.39 -10.06
CA GLY A 240 4.76 -5.49 -8.98
C GLY A 240 3.59 -4.67 -8.44
N GLU A 241 3.76 -4.10 -7.24
CA GLU A 241 2.78 -3.18 -6.63
C GLU A 241 1.32 -3.69 -6.54
N GLY A 242 1.11 -5.01 -6.45
CA GLY A 242 -0.24 -5.61 -6.49
C GLY A 242 -0.83 -5.77 -7.90
N ALA A 243 -0.18 -5.33 -8.97
CA ALA A 243 -0.67 -5.58 -10.33
C ALA A 243 -0.52 -7.07 -10.70
N ARG A 244 -1.64 -7.76 -10.90
CA ARG A 244 -1.70 -9.11 -11.50
C ARG A 244 -2.28 -9.00 -12.90
N GLY A 245 -1.49 -9.41 -13.88
CA GLY A 245 -1.83 -9.30 -15.30
C GLY A 245 -1.46 -7.96 -15.92
N PHE A 246 -1.24 -7.97 -17.22
CA PHE A 246 -0.71 -6.84 -17.98
C PHE A 246 -1.70 -5.70 -18.14
N GLU A 247 -3.01 -5.97 -18.23
CA GLU A 247 -4.04 -4.94 -18.25
C GLU A 247 -4.04 -4.13 -16.95
N ALA A 248 -3.94 -4.80 -15.79
CA ALA A 248 -3.81 -4.14 -14.50
C ALA A 248 -2.54 -3.29 -14.42
N ALA A 249 -1.41 -3.81 -14.89
CA ALA A 249 -0.14 -3.10 -14.86
C ALA A 249 -0.09 -1.89 -15.83
N ALA A 250 -0.67 -2.01 -17.02
CA ALA A 250 -0.77 -0.91 -17.98
C ALA A 250 -1.66 0.22 -17.43
N GLN A 251 -2.79 -0.12 -16.82
CA GLN A 251 -3.67 0.84 -16.15
C GLN A 251 -2.95 1.50 -14.96
N ARG A 252 -2.30 0.69 -14.10
CA ARG A 252 -1.60 1.15 -12.90
C ARG A 252 -0.42 2.08 -13.19
N TYR A 253 0.40 1.75 -14.17
CA TYR A 253 1.64 2.49 -14.44
C TYR A 253 1.45 3.60 -15.48
N PHE A 254 0.59 3.41 -16.48
CA PHE A 254 0.47 4.32 -17.63
C PHE A 254 -0.94 4.90 -17.84
N GLY A 255 -1.95 4.49 -17.06
CA GLY A 255 -3.34 4.93 -17.26
C GLY A 255 -3.95 4.47 -18.58
N LYS A 256 -3.34 3.47 -19.24
CA LYS A 256 -3.70 2.95 -20.56
C LYS A 256 -4.16 1.50 -20.46
N SER A 257 -4.94 1.04 -21.43
CA SER A 257 -5.18 -0.40 -21.61
C SER A 257 -3.95 -1.08 -22.20
N ALA A 258 -3.70 -2.35 -21.85
CA ALA A 258 -2.67 -3.18 -22.48
C ALA A 258 -2.95 -3.44 -23.97
N ARG A 259 -4.20 -3.22 -24.42
CA ARG A 259 -4.60 -3.17 -25.83
C ARG A 259 -4.00 -1.97 -26.59
N SER A 260 -3.51 -0.94 -25.88
CA SER A 260 -3.10 0.37 -26.44
C SER A 260 -1.68 0.83 -26.08
N VAL A 261 -0.86 0.00 -25.45
CA VAL A 261 0.52 0.37 -25.06
C VAL A 261 1.47 0.43 -26.27
N ASP A 262 2.39 1.40 -26.25
CA ASP A 262 3.41 1.60 -27.27
C ASP A 262 4.65 0.66 -27.07
N PRO A 263 5.64 0.64 -27.99
CA PRO A 263 6.81 -0.24 -27.86
C PRO A 263 7.66 -0.01 -26.60
N ALA A 264 7.73 1.22 -26.06
CA ALA A 264 8.50 1.52 -24.86
C ALA A 264 7.75 1.06 -23.61
N GLU A 265 6.44 1.25 -23.57
CA GLU A 265 5.55 0.80 -22.50
C GLU A 265 5.47 -0.73 -22.45
N ALA A 266 5.30 -1.36 -23.62
CA ALA A 266 5.35 -2.81 -23.79
C ALA A 266 6.67 -3.41 -23.29
N ALA A 267 7.80 -2.83 -23.71
CA ALA A 267 9.13 -3.27 -23.30
C ALA A 267 9.37 -3.07 -21.80
N MET A 268 8.83 -2.00 -21.20
CA MET A 268 8.90 -1.79 -19.75
C MET A 268 8.10 -2.85 -18.99
N LEU A 269 6.85 -3.11 -19.37
CA LEU A 269 5.97 -4.10 -18.73
C LEU A 269 6.56 -5.52 -18.81
N ALA A 270 6.99 -5.97 -20.00
CA ALA A 270 7.68 -7.25 -20.15
C ALA A 270 9.03 -7.29 -19.41
N GLY A 271 9.68 -6.13 -19.25
CA GLY A 271 10.87 -5.96 -18.43
C GLY A 271 10.68 -6.36 -16.97
N LEU A 272 9.49 -6.09 -16.40
CA LEU A 272 9.17 -6.30 -14.98
C LEU A 272 9.23 -7.78 -14.57
N LEU A 273 8.77 -8.69 -15.43
CA LEU A 273 8.62 -10.13 -15.19
C LEU A 273 9.84 -10.77 -14.48
N LYS A 274 11.05 -10.33 -14.84
CA LYS A 274 12.32 -10.82 -14.29
C LYS A 274 12.49 -10.60 -12.78
N ALA A 275 11.98 -9.49 -12.24
CA ALA A 275 12.01 -9.14 -10.82
C ALA A 275 11.00 -8.01 -10.51
N PRO A 276 9.69 -8.29 -10.43
CA PRO A 276 8.64 -7.28 -10.58
C PRO A 276 8.77 -6.10 -9.60
N SER A 277 8.82 -6.37 -8.30
CA SER A 277 8.97 -5.31 -7.28
C SER A 277 10.29 -4.52 -7.37
N SER A 278 11.32 -5.05 -8.03
CA SER A 278 12.63 -4.39 -8.19
C SER A 278 12.74 -3.55 -9.46
N TYR A 279 12.01 -3.91 -10.51
CA TYR A 279 11.96 -3.19 -11.78
C TYR A 279 10.72 -2.31 -11.94
N ALA A 280 9.76 -2.37 -11.01
CA ALA A 280 8.59 -1.49 -11.01
C ALA A 280 9.00 -0.02 -11.14
N PRO A 281 8.46 0.74 -12.11
CA PRO A 281 8.83 2.15 -12.33
C PRO A 281 8.50 3.05 -11.12
N THR A 282 7.51 2.66 -10.31
CA THR A 282 7.21 3.27 -9.02
C THR A 282 8.29 3.04 -7.96
N ASN A 283 8.98 1.88 -7.94
CA ASN A 283 10.12 1.67 -7.05
C ASN A 283 11.34 2.45 -7.57
N ASN A 284 11.73 2.24 -8.82
CA ASN A 284 12.90 2.92 -9.38
C ASN A 284 12.80 3.04 -10.92
N MET A 285 12.51 4.25 -11.37
CA MET A 285 12.32 4.58 -12.77
C MET A 285 13.56 4.28 -13.64
N GLY A 286 14.77 4.57 -13.15
CA GLY A 286 16.01 4.29 -13.87
C GLY A 286 16.18 2.80 -14.15
N ARG A 287 16.06 1.96 -13.11
CA ARG A 287 16.11 0.49 -13.25
C ARG A 287 15.02 -0.05 -14.17
N ALA A 288 13.82 0.56 -14.19
CA ALA A 288 12.74 0.20 -15.10
C ALA A 288 13.11 0.51 -16.57
N VAL A 289 13.62 1.71 -16.84
CA VAL A 289 14.04 2.16 -18.19
C VAL A 289 15.24 1.36 -18.70
N ASP A 290 16.27 1.15 -17.87
CA ASP A 290 17.43 0.30 -18.21
C ASP A 290 16.98 -1.12 -18.60
N ARG A 291 16.01 -1.67 -17.87
CA ARG A 291 15.45 -2.99 -18.12
C ARG A 291 14.59 -3.02 -19.39
N ALA A 292 13.82 -1.96 -19.65
CA ALA A 292 13.02 -1.79 -20.87
C ALA A 292 13.91 -1.73 -22.12
N ALA A 293 15.01 -0.97 -22.08
CA ALA A 293 15.95 -0.84 -23.20
C ALA A 293 16.56 -2.19 -23.63
N VAL A 294 16.79 -3.11 -22.68
CA VAL A 294 17.20 -4.50 -22.98
C VAL A 294 16.09 -5.28 -23.70
N VAL A 295 14.81 -5.05 -23.35
CA VAL A 295 13.69 -5.70 -24.03
C VAL A 295 13.49 -5.13 -25.44
N VAL A 296 13.59 -3.81 -25.63
CA VAL A 296 13.58 -3.17 -26.96
C VAL A 296 14.64 -3.79 -27.87
N GLY A 297 15.88 -3.94 -27.39
CA GLY A 297 16.96 -4.61 -28.15
C GLY A 297 16.66 -6.08 -28.46
N LEU A 298 16.00 -6.82 -27.55
CA LEU A 298 15.57 -8.19 -27.82
C LEU A 298 14.45 -8.27 -28.88
N MET A 299 13.55 -7.29 -28.94
CA MET A 299 12.49 -7.23 -29.96
C MET A 299 13.07 -6.89 -31.34
N GLU A 300 14.02 -5.94 -31.39
CA GLU A 300 14.79 -5.56 -32.58
C GLU A 300 15.62 -6.74 -33.13
N GLU A 301 16.41 -7.44 -32.29
CA GLU A 301 17.16 -8.66 -32.64
C GLU A 301 16.31 -9.84 -33.16
N GLN A 302 14.99 -9.77 -32.92
CA GLN A 302 14.03 -10.80 -33.30
C GLN A 302 13.15 -10.40 -34.48
N GLY A 303 13.19 -9.12 -34.90
CA GLY A 303 12.42 -8.59 -36.02
C GLY A 303 10.95 -8.29 -35.69
N TYR A 304 10.62 -8.11 -34.41
CA TYR A 304 9.27 -7.73 -33.97
C TYR A 304 8.99 -6.22 -34.08
N ILE A 305 10.04 -5.40 -34.05
CA ILE A 305 9.99 -3.95 -34.27
C ILE A 305 11.07 -3.53 -35.27
N THR A 306 10.87 -2.41 -35.95
CA THR A 306 11.89 -1.84 -36.84
C THR A 306 12.98 -1.11 -36.04
N PRO A 307 14.18 -0.89 -36.60
CA PRO A 307 15.23 -0.10 -35.94
C PRO A 307 14.77 1.32 -35.59
N GLU A 308 13.93 1.93 -36.42
CA GLU A 308 13.38 3.27 -36.17
C GLU A 308 12.47 3.29 -34.93
N GLN A 309 11.63 2.26 -34.76
CA GLN A 309 10.79 2.07 -33.57
C GLN A 309 11.63 1.77 -32.32
N ALA A 310 12.71 0.98 -32.46
CA ALA A 310 13.63 0.68 -31.38
C ALA A 310 14.38 1.95 -30.92
N ASP A 311 14.83 2.79 -31.86
CA ASP A 311 15.49 4.06 -31.55
C ASP A 311 14.52 5.15 -31.07
N GLU A 312 13.25 5.12 -31.49
CA GLU A 312 12.20 5.94 -30.87
C GLU A 312 11.97 5.53 -29.41
N ALA A 313 11.74 4.24 -29.12
CA ALA A 313 11.53 3.74 -27.76
C ALA A 313 12.76 3.95 -26.84
N ARG A 314 13.99 3.96 -27.40
CA ARG A 314 15.21 4.29 -26.67
C ARG A 314 15.41 5.79 -26.41
N ARG A 315 14.87 6.68 -27.26
CA ARG A 315 14.92 8.15 -27.08
C ARG A 315 13.77 8.68 -26.22
N ASN A 316 12.59 8.08 -26.37
CA ASN A 316 11.36 8.39 -25.67
C ASN A 316 10.97 7.20 -24.77
N PRO A 317 11.72 6.92 -23.69
CA PRO A 317 11.38 5.83 -22.78
C PRO A 317 10.03 6.11 -22.11
N ALA A 318 9.24 5.04 -21.90
CA ALA A 318 7.95 5.14 -21.25
C ALA A 318 8.03 5.84 -19.88
N GLN A 319 7.02 6.65 -19.57
CA GLN A 319 6.91 7.40 -18.32
C GLN A 319 5.63 7.01 -17.58
N LEU A 320 5.67 7.03 -16.26
CA LEU A 320 4.48 6.85 -15.43
C LEU A 320 3.41 7.89 -15.79
N SER A 321 2.12 7.52 -15.74
CA SER A 321 1.01 8.48 -15.84
C SER A 321 1.02 9.47 -14.68
N GLU A 322 0.36 10.63 -14.81
CA GLU A 322 0.34 11.65 -13.76
C GLU A 322 -0.17 11.10 -12.41
N ALA A 323 -1.21 10.25 -12.41
CA ALA A 323 -1.69 9.56 -11.21
C ALA A 323 -0.63 8.61 -10.60
N ALA A 324 0.07 7.85 -11.43
CA ALA A 324 1.12 6.92 -10.98
C ALA A 324 2.42 7.63 -10.56
N GLN A 325 2.69 8.83 -11.10
CA GLN A 325 3.75 9.74 -10.65
C GLN A 325 3.41 10.39 -9.31
N ALA A 326 2.16 10.85 -9.16
CA ALA A 326 1.71 11.61 -7.99
C ALA A 326 1.85 10.80 -6.70
N ARG A 327 1.30 9.57 -6.67
CA ARG A 327 1.24 8.72 -5.46
C ARG A 327 0.65 9.43 -4.24
N ALA A 328 -0.20 10.43 -4.48
CA ALA A 328 -0.54 11.46 -3.52
C ALA A 328 -1.10 10.85 -2.24
N GLY A 329 -0.62 11.30 -1.07
CA GLY A 329 -1.13 10.81 0.21
C GLY A 329 -0.99 9.30 0.40
N GLY A 330 0.17 8.70 0.10
CA GLY A 330 0.46 7.30 0.44
C GLY A 330 0.12 6.97 1.89
N TYR A 331 0.54 7.84 2.82
CA TYR A 331 0.18 7.82 4.24
C TYR A 331 -1.33 7.97 4.53
N PHE A 332 -2.04 8.81 3.78
CA PHE A 332 -3.48 9.01 3.91
C PHE A 332 -4.24 7.74 3.49
N ALA A 333 -3.89 7.16 2.34
CA ALA A 333 -4.47 5.92 1.86
C ALA A 333 -4.27 4.80 2.88
N ASP A 334 -3.04 4.59 3.36
CA ASP A 334 -2.72 3.53 4.34
C ASP A 334 -3.47 3.71 5.67
N TRP A 335 -3.79 4.95 6.06
CA TRP A 335 -4.67 5.24 7.20
C TRP A 335 -6.15 4.95 6.92
N VAL A 336 -6.68 5.35 5.76
CA VAL A 336 -8.07 5.02 5.33
C VAL A 336 -8.29 3.52 5.22
N MET A 337 -7.29 2.76 4.77
CA MET A 337 -7.31 1.28 4.78
C MET A 337 -7.35 0.66 6.19
N GLY A 338 -7.20 1.47 7.25
CA GLY A 338 -7.43 1.10 8.65
C GLY A 338 -8.76 1.57 9.23
N GLN A 339 -9.50 2.46 8.55
CA GLN A 339 -10.84 2.90 8.99
C GLN A 339 -11.97 2.00 8.47
N GLY A 340 -11.81 1.44 7.26
CA GLY A 340 -12.76 0.47 6.71
C GLY A 340 -12.54 -0.96 7.24
N PRO A 341 -13.58 -1.79 7.40
CA PRO A 341 -13.45 -3.16 7.94
C PRO A 341 -12.47 -4.02 7.15
N ASP A 342 -11.62 -4.77 7.85
CA ASP A 342 -10.58 -5.64 7.27
C ASP A 342 -11.08 -6.57 6.15
N PHE A 343 -12.34 -7.01 6.22
CA PHE A 343 -12.96 -7.80 5.16
C PHE A 343 -12.98 -7.05 3.82
N PHE A 344 -13.40 -5.79 3.77
CA PHE A 344 -13.46 -5.01 2.53
C PHE A 344 -12.15 -4.28 2.19
N THR A 345 -11.31 -3.95 3.18
CA THR A 345 -10.07 -3.20 2.97
C THR A 345 -8.85 -4.09 2.73
N ARG A 346 -8.75 -5.27 3.36
CA ARG A 346 -7.51 -6.08 3.34
C ARG A 346 -7.69 -7.51 2.83
N ASN A 347 -8.87 -8.10 3.03
CA ASN A 347 -9.12 -9.54 2.83
C ASN A 347 -10.19 -9.85 1.75
N THR A 348 -10.72 -8.85 1.06
CA THR A 348 -11.72 -9.00 0.00
C THR A 348 -11.16 -9.76 -1.20
N THR A 349 -11.99 -10.57 -1.88
CA THR A 349 -11.75 -11.06 -3.25
C THR A 349 -12.34 -10.13 -4.30
N GLU A 350 -13.32 -9.32 -3.92
CA GLU A 350 -14.02 -8.39 -4.80
C GLU A 350 -13.33 -7.04 -4.92
N ASP A 351 -13.51 -6.42 -6.08
CA ASP A 351 -13.07 -5.06 -6.33
C ASP A 351 -13.96 -4.06 -5.55
N VAL A 352 -13.32 -3.25 -4.72
CA VAL A 352 -13.94 -2.26 -3.84
C VAL A 352 -13.53 -0.85 -4.29
N VAL A 353 -14.47 0.09 -4.21
CA VAL A 353 -14.24 1.52 -4.41
C VAL A 353 -14.50 2.23 -3.09
N ILE A 354 -13.53 3.03 -2.63
CA ILE A 354 -13.62 3.84 -1.41
C ILE A 354 -13.56 5.32 -1.80
N ARG A 355 -14.61 6.09 -1.49
CA ARG A 355 -14.60 7.55 -1.64
C ARG A 355 -14.09 8.20 -0.35
N THR A 356 -13.20 9.18 -0.47
CA THR A 356 -12.47 9.74 0.68
C THR A 356 -12.59 11.26 0.80
N THR A 357 -12.20 11.79 1.95
CA THR A 357 -12.19 13.24 2.24
C THR A 357 -11.02 14.02 1.63
N LEU A 358 -10.05 13.31 1.03
CA LEU A 358 -8.80 13.85 0.50
C LEU A 358 -9.05 14.94 -0.54
N ASP A 359 -8.28 16.02 -0.47
CA ASP A 359 -8.24 17.08 -1.47
C ASP A 359 -6.83 17.09 -2.07
N GLN A 360 -6.65 16.58 -3.29
CA GLN A 360 -5.30 16.40 -3.88
C GLN A 360 -4.52 17.72 -3.98
N ARG A 361 -5.20 18.86 -4.12
CA ARG A 361 -4.58 20.19 -4.12
C ARG A 361 -4.05 20.55 -2.72
N ILE A 362 -4.78 20.22 -1.65
CA ILE A 362 -4.34 20.39 -0.25
C ILE A 362 -3.22 19.39 0.11
N GLN A 363 -3.31 18.15 -0.35
CA GLN A 363 -2.26 17.14 -0.19
C GLN A 363 -0.95 17.63 -0.81
N ASN A 364 -0.97 18.00 -2.09
CA ASN A 364 0.19 18.54 -2.81
C ASN A 364 0.71 19.84 -2.18
N ALA A 365 -0.17 20.68 -1.62
CA ALA A 365 0.21 21.88 -0.87
C ALA A 365 1.02 21.56 0.39
N ALA A 366 0.59 20.57 1.19
CA ALA A 366 1.30 20.13 2.40
C ALA A 366 2.62 19.43 2.08
N GLU A 367 2.64 18.52 1.11
CA GLU A 367 3.87 17.84 0.67
C GLU A 367 4.90 18.86 0.16
N THR A 368 4.49 19.79 -0.71
CA THR A 368 5.41 20.82 -1.25
C THR A 368 5.87 21.81 -0.19
N ALA A 369 5.01 22.19 0.78
CA ALA A 369 5.39 23.07 1.87
C ALA A 369 6.47 22.44 2.77
N LEU A 370 6.27 21.17 3.17
CA LEU A 370 7.23 20.43 3.98
C LEU A 370 8.59 20.35 3.28
N LEU A 371 8.60 19.91 2.01
CA LEU A 371 9.83 19.79 1.21
C LEU A 371 10.52 21.14 1.00
N THR A 372 9.76 22.23 0.76
CA THR A 372 10.30 23.59 0.61
C THR A 372 11.02 24.05 1.88
N VAL A 373 10.41 23.85 3.06
CA VAL A 373 11.02 24.28 4.33
C VAL A 373 12.21 23.39 4.70
N PHE A 374 12.15 22.09 4.38
CA PHE A 374 13.27 21.17 4.60
C PHE A 374 14.50 21.55 3.76
N ASP A 375 14.31 21.83 2.47
CA ASP A 375 15.38 22.29 1.55
C ASP A 375 15.99 23.63 2.01
N GLN A 376 15.15 24.58 2.42
CA GLN A 376 15.60 25.93 2.81
C GLN A 376 16.21 26.03 4.22
N LYS A 377 15.83 25.16 5.16
CA LYS A 377 16.12 25.36 6.60
C LYS A 377 16.83 24.20 7.30
N LEU A 378 17.02 23.06 6.66
CA LEU A 378 17.78 21.93 7.23
C LEU A 378 19.11 21.72 6.52
N SER A 379 20.10 21.23 7.26
CA SER A 379 21.38 20.82 6.70
C SER A 379 21.24 19.50 5.92
N ASN A 380 21.91 19.41 4.77
CA ASN A 380 22.11 18.16 4.05
C ASN A 380 22.63 17.06 5.00
N GLY A 381 21.96 15.91 5.03
CA GLY A 381 22.28 14.80 5.94
C GLY A 381 21.73 14.92 7.36
N SER A 382 20.75 15.79 7.62
CA SER A 382 19.94 15.71 8.86
C SER A 382 18.87 14.62 8.73
N ASP A 383 18.79 13.72 9.71
CA ASP A 383 17.80 12.62 9.77
C ASP A 383 16.51 13.01 10.54
N VAL A 384 16.22 14.30 10.67
CA VAL A 384 15.01 14.77 11.37
C VAL A 384 13.76 14.51 10.52
N GLU A 385 12.70 14.12 11.20
CA GLU A 385 11.40 13.75 10.62
C GLU A 385 10.31 14.74 11.02
N ALA A 386 9.24 14.77 10.23
CA ALA A 386 8.09 15.63 10.48
C ALA A 386 6.80 15.01 9.92
N ALA A 387 5.68 15.48 10.44
CA ALA A 387 4.35 15.11 9.97
C ALA A 387 3.45 16.36 9.87
N VAL A 388 2.51 16.33 8.94
CA VAL A 388 1.53 17.40 8.70
C VAL A 388 0.14 16.78 8.52
N VAL A 389 -0.87 17.33 9.20
CA VAL A 389 -2.29 17.00 9.00
C VAL A 389 -3.03 18.29 8.66
N VAL A 390 -3.80 18.29 7.57
CA VAL A 390 -4.75 19.35 7.22
C VAL A 390 -6.17 18.79 7.34
N MET A 391 -7.02 19.47 8.09
CA MET A 391 -8.36 19.01 8.47
C MET A 391 -9.35 20.17 8.39
N SER A 392 -10.62 19.93 8.07
CA SER A 392 -11.69 20.94 8.30
C SER A 392 -12.30 20.80 9.69
N ALA A 393 -13.04 21.82 10.15
CA ALA A 393 -13.64 21.88 11.50
C ALA A 393 -14.63 20.73 11.83
N ASP A 394 -15.04 19.99 10.81
CA ASP A 394 -15.91 18.81 10.85
C ASP A 394 -15.18 17.48 11.14
N GLY A 395 -13.84 17.48 11.19
CA GLY A 395 -13.01 16.27 11.35
C GLY A 395 -12.53 15.64 10.04
N ALA A 396 -12.97 16.13 8.88
CA ALA A 396 -12.59 15.56 7.60
C ALA A 396 -11.14 15.90 7.25
N VAL A 397 -10.28 14.90 7.18
CA VAL A 397 -8.85 15.07 6.85
C VAL A 397 -8.72 15.34 5.35
N ARG A 398 -8.21 16.53 5.01
CA ARG A 398 -8.07 17.02 3.63
C ARG A 398 -6.69 16.75 3.04
N GLY A 399 -5.69 16.53 3.89
CA GLY A 399 -4.35 16.07 3.51
C GLY A 399 -3.57 15.54 4.70
N MET A 400 -2.68 14.57 4.48
CA MET A 400 -1.85 13.94 5.51
C MET A 400 -0.46 13.61 4.96
N VAL A 401 0.58 14.00 5.70
CA VAL A 401 1.97 13.67 5.45
C VAL A 401 2.54 13.03 6.72
N GLY A 402 2.94 11.76 6.65
CA GLY A 402 3.41 10.97 7.79
C GLY A 402 4.93 10.89 7.98
N GLY A 403 5.69 11.59 7.14
CA GLY A 403 7.15 11.57 7.14
C GLY A 403 7.75 12.42 6.02
N ARG A 404 9.07 12.58 6.06
CA ARG A 404 9.87 13.33 5.09
C ARG A 404 9.82 12.72 3.68
N ASP A 405 9.87 11.40 3.57
CA ASP A 405 9.57 10.73 2.30
C ASP A 405 8.05 10.72 2.10
N VAL A 406 7.54 11.82 1.57
CA VAL A 406 6.10 12.02 1.30
C VAL A 406 5.52 10.97 0.34
N ARG A 407 6.37 10.24 -0.40
CA ARG A 407 6.00 9.22 -1.40
C ARG A 407 6.09 7.80 -0.86
N ALA A 408 6.40 7.62 0.42
CA ALA A 408 6.49 6.31 1.05
C ALA A 408 5.12 5.62 1.13
N VAL A 409 5.12 4.29 0.99
CA VAL A 409 3.94 3.42 1.06
C VAL A 409 4.21 2.32 2.08
N SER A 410 3.24 2.02 2.95
CA SER A 410 3.38 1.10 4.08
C SER A 410 4.52 1.45 5.05
N ALA A 411 4.92 2.72 5.12
CA ALA A 411 5.91 3.24 6.06
C ALA A 411 5.28 3.66 7.39
N PHE A 412 6.10 3.86 8.42
CA PHE A 412 5.66 4.36 9.73
C PHE A 412 5.03 5.74 9.57
N ASN A 413 3.74 5.86 9.88
CA ASN A 413 2.95 7.07 9.66
C ASN A 413 2.96 7.93 10.93
N ARG A 414 3.86 8.92 10.98
CA ARG A 414 4.04 9.77 12.18
C ARG A 414 2.88 10.74 12.43
N ALA A 415 1.94 10.88 11.48
CA ALA A 415 0.70 11.60 11.74
C ALA A 415 -0.27 10.83 12.65
N THR A 416 -0.23 9.48 12.63
CA THR A 416 -1.26 8.62 13.24
C THR A 416 -0.71 7.51 14.15
N GLN A 417 0.60 7.23 14.11
CA GLN A 417 1.24 6.14 14.86
C GLN A 417 2.31 6.63 15.85
N ALA A 418 2.88 7.82 15.63
CA ALA A 418 3.86 8.40 16.54
C ALA A 418 3.17 9.09 17.73
N ARG A 419 3.04 8.37 18.84
CA ARG A 419 2.71 8.97 20.14
C ARG A 419 3.93 9.75 20.65
N ARG A 420 3.74 11.02 20.95
CA ARG A 420 4.81 11.98 21.26
C ARG A 420 4.35 13.00 22.30
N GLN A 421 5.25 13.49 23.14
CA GLN A 421 4.90 14.42 24.22
C GLN A 421 4.43 15.77 23.66
N THR A 422 3.19 16.15 24.00
CA THR A 422 2.50 17.33 23.45
C THR A 422 3.12 18.67 23.89
N GLY A 423 3.75 18.71 25.07
CA GLY A 423 4.37 19.90 25.61
C GLY A 423 3.39 21.08 25.75
N SER A 424 3.88 22.30 25.52
CA SER A 424 3.02 23.51 25.55
C SER A 424 1.88 23.57 24.51
N ALA A 425 1.68 22.57 23.65
CA ALA A 425 0.49 22.44 22.81
C ALA A 425 -0.73 21.87 23.55
N PHE A 426 -0.56 21.25 24.72
CA PHE A 426 -1.67 20.82 25.59
C PHE A 426 -2.38 22.00 26.28
N LYS A 427 -1.70 23.13 26.45
CA LYS A 427 -2.18 24.25 27.28
C LYS A 427 -3.60 24.75 26.93
N PRO A 428 -4.05 24.87 25.67
CA PRO A 428 -5.40 25.35 25.35
C PRO A 428 -6.53 24.61 26.07
N PHE A 429 -6.40 23.32 26.40
CA PHE A 429 -7.44 22.58 27.12
C PHE A 429 -7.58 23.01 28.59
N ILE A 430 -6.49 23.44 29.23
CA ILE A 430 -6.49 24.04 30.57
C ILE A 430 -7.27 25.37 30.54
N TYR A 431 -7.02 26.21 29.53
CA TYR A 431 -7.69 27.49 29.39
C TYR A 431 -9.15 27.30 28.91
N ALA A 432 -9.46 26.31 28.08
CA ALA A 432 -10.82 25.92 27.74
C ALA A 432 -11.63 25.59 29.00
N THR A 433 -11.05 24.76 29.88
CA THR A 433 -11.64 24.37 31.17
C THR A 433 -11.91 25.59 32.06
N ALA A 434 -10.93 26.50 32.19
CA ALA A 434 -11.10 27.72 32.98
C ALA A 434 -12.20 28.64 32.43
N LEU A 435 -12.20 28.88 31.11
CA LEU A 435 -13.21 29.74 30.46
C LEU A 435 -14.62 29.14 30.60
N ASP A 436 -14.77 27.81 30.59
CA ASP A 436 -16.08 27.17 30.77
C ASP A 436 -16.60 27.22 32.21
N LEU A 437 -15.70 27.24 33.19
CA LEU A 437 -16.00 27.56 34.59
C LEU A 437 -16.29 29.06 34.82
N GLY A 438 -16.23 29.90 33.78
CA GLY A 438 -16.61 31.31 33.82
C GLY A 438 -15.46 32.30 34.06
N PHE A 439 -14.21 31.84 34.05
CA PHE A 439 -13.06 32.76 34.00
C PHE A 439 -13.08 33.57 32.70
N THR A 440 -12.45 34.75 32.68
CA THR A 440 -12.32 35.60 31.48
C THR A 440 -10.88 35.65 30.96
N PRO A 441 -10.65 35.90 29.66
CA PRO A 441 -9.31 36.08 29.10
C PRO A 441 -8.48 37.24 29.72
N ASN A 442 -9.13 38.13 30.49
CA ASN A 442 -8.50 39.26 31.18
C ASN A 442 -8.17 38.99 32.65
N ASP A 443 -8.59 37.85 33.21
CA ASP A 443 -8.34 37.52 34.62
C ASP A 443 -6.84 37.33 34.84
N LEU A 444 -6.37 37.72 36.04
CA LEU A 444 -4.94 37.73 36.36
C LEU A 444 -4.51 36.48 37.12
N VAL A 445 -3.31 35.98 36.81
CA VAL A 445 -2.65 34.85 37.47
C VAL A 445 -1.17 35.18 37.71
N ASP A 446 -0.64 34.78 38.87
CA ASP A 446 0.73 35.11 39.29
C ASP A 446 1.81 34.27 38.58
N ASP A 447 2.65 34.92 37.77
CA ASP A 447 3.88 34.35 37.21
C ASP A 447 5.07 34.53 38.18
N ALA A 448 5.07 33.76 39.28
CA ALA A 448 6.01 33.86 40.41
C ALA A 448 6.59 32.48 40.82
N PRO A 449 7.65 32.39 41.67
CA PRO A 449 8.27 31.11 42.03
C PRO A 449 7.32 30.11 42.74
N LEU A 450 6.99 29.00 42.07
CA LEU A 450 6.09 27.96 42.57
C LEU A 450 6.83 26.75 43.15
N THR A 451 6.29 26.14 44.20
CA THR A 451 6.71 24.81 44.69
C THR A 451 5.47 24.00 45.08
N ILE A 452 5.28 22.82 44.48
CA ILE A 452 4.19 21.89 44.81
C ILE A 452 4.80 20.63 45.42
N THR A 453 4.31 20.18 46.57
CA THR A 453 4.72 18.90 47.18
C THR A 453 3.92 17.77 46.56
N ILE A 454 4.56 16.96 45.70
CA ILE A 454 3.94 15.79 45.07
C ILE A 454 4.01 14.60 46.05
N PRO A 455 2.88 13.94 46.40
CA PRO A 455 2.89 12.74 47.23
C PRO A 455 3.82 11.66 46.68
N GLY A 456 4.73 11.15 47.51
CA GLY A 456 5.72 10.15 47.11
C GLY A 456 6.91 10.65 46.27
N SER A 457 6.88 11.89 45.75
CA SER A 457 7.99 12.45 44.94
C SER A 457 8.63 13.71 45.53
N GLY A 458 8.02 14.34 46.52
CA GLY A 458 8.59 15.51 47.23
C GLY A 458 8.37 16.85 46.50
N PRO A 459 9.18 17.88 46.78
CA PRO A 459 8.96 19.23 46.28
C PRO A 459 9.33 19.36 44.79
N TRP A 460 8.33 19.60 43.95
CA TRP A 460 8.47 19.91 42.53
C TRP A 460 8.44 21.42 42.29
N ARG A 461 9.29 21.90 41.36
CA ARG A 461 9.46 23.32 41.01
C ARG A 461 9.48 23.49 39.49
N PRO A 462 8.37 23.94 38.87
CA PRO A 462 8.37 24.26 37.44
C PRO A 462 9.15 25.56 37.15
N GLU A 463 9.86 25.61 36.02
CA GLU A 463 10.52 26.81 35.51
C GLU A 463 9.79 27.31 34.24
N ASN A 464 9.79 28.64 34.01
CA ASN A 464 9.49 29.20 32.70
C ASN A 464 10.66 28.98 31.73
N TYR A 465 10.38 28.87 30.44
CA TYR A 465 11.40 28.60 29.40
C TYR A 465 12.52 29.66 29.34
N ASP A 466 12.20 30.92 29.63
CA ASP A 466 13.14 32.04 29.72
C ASP A 466 13.78 32.21 31.12
N ARG A 467 13.35 31.42 32.10
CA ARG A 467 13.68 31.51 33.53
C ARG A 467 13.39 32.86 34.18
N GLN A 468 12.44 33.62 33.63
CA GLN A 468 11.99 34.90 34.19
C GLN A 468 10.60 34.77 34.83
N PHE A 469 10.29 35.75 35.67
CA PHE A 469 9.01 35.90 36.37
C PHE A 469 8.43 37.27 36.01
N LYS A 470 7.13 37.34 35.73
CA LYS A 470 6.44 38.60 35.38
C LYS A 470 5.46 39.11 36.43
N GLY A 471 5.21 38.34 37.50
CA GLY A 471 4.16 38.67 38.47
C GLY A 471 2.77 38.50 37.85
N PRO A 472 1.75 39.30 38.25
CA PRO A 472 0.41 39.18 37.71
C PRO A 472 0.37 39.41 36.18
N VAL A 473 -0.07 38.39 35.44
CA VAL A 473 -0.29 38.43 33.99
C VAL A 473 -1.71 37.98 33.66
N THR A 474 -2.32 38.50 32.59
CA THR A 474 -3.66 38.04 32.18
C THR A 474 -3.61 36.61 31.63
N LEU A 475 -4.73 35.87 31.67
CA LEU A 475 -4.83 34.55 31.02
C LEU A 475 -4.44 34.64 29.52
N THR A 476 -4.86 35.71 28.83
CA THR A 476 -4.42 36.02 27.45
C THR A 476 -2.90 36.10 27.32
N GLN A 477 -2.22 36.82 28.22
CA GLN A 477 -0.76 36.95 28.20
C GLN A 477 -0.06 35.65 28.56
N ALA A 478 -0.55 34.95 29.58
CA ALA A 478 -0.04 33.64 29.99
C ALA A 478 -0.06 32.62 28.85
N LEU A 479 -1.13 32.62 28.03
CA LEU A 479 -1.22 31.75 26.84
C LEU A 479 -0.34 32.22 25.67
N TYR A 480 -0.34 33.52 25.30
CA TYR A 480 0.43 33.98 24.13
C TYR A 480 1.94 33.90 24.35
N GLU A 481 2.41 34.20 25.57
CA GLU A 481 3.80 34.00 25.98
C GLU A 481 4.11 32.54 26.35
N SER A 482 3.08 31.68 26.42
CA SER A 482 3.18 30.26 26.75
C SER A 482 3.84 29.97 28.10
N ARG A 483 3.62 30.84 29.11
CA ARG A 483 4.20 30.72 30.46
C ARG A 483 3.90 29.35 31.07
N ASN A 484 4.84 28.78 31.80
CA ASN A 484 4.70 27.45 32.41
C ASN A 484 3.98 27.54 33.76
N ILE A 485 4.36 28.50 34.60
CA ILE A 485 3.87 28.56 35.98
C ILE A 485 2.38 28.96 36.04
N PRO A 486 1.92 30.04 35.39
CA PRO A 486 0.50 30.33 35.20
C PRO A 486 -0.35 29.15 34.71
N ALA A 487 0.17 28.32 33.79
CA ALA A 487 -0.56 27.15 33.29
C ALA A 487 -0.68 26.03 34.36
N VAL A 488 0.35 25.85 35.19
CA VAL A 488 0.31 24.94 36.34
C VAL A 488 -0.68 25.45 37.38
N ILE A 489 -0.61 26.73 37.76
CA ILE A 489 -1.51 27.34 38.75
C ILE A 489 -2.97 27.18 38.29
N LEU A 490 -3.27 27.58 37.06
CA LEU A 490 -4.61 27.46 36.49
C LEU A 490 -5.10 26.00 36.47
N SER A 491 -4.23 25.03 36.17
CA SER A 491 -4.61 23.61 36.13
C SER A 491 -4.79 22.96 37.51
N GLU A 492 -4.19 23.51 38.57
CA GLU A 492 -4.47 23.08 39.94
C GLU A 492 -5.76 23.76 40.46
N GLU A 493 -5.98 25.03 40.13
CA GLU A 493 -7.15 25.83 40.52
C GLU A 493 -8.46 25.28 39.94
N VAL A 494 -8.51 24.98 38.63
CA VAL A 494 -9.70 24.38 37.99
C VAL A 494 -9.83 22.87 38.22
N GLY A 495 -8.83 22.26 38.86
CA GLY A 495 -8.72 20.82 39.09
C GLY A 495 -8.23 20.02 37.87
N ARG A 496 -7.10 19.31 38.03
CA ARG A 496 -6.49 18.46 36.99
C ARG A 496 -7.45 17.44 36.38
N GLU A 497 -8.36 16.90 37.17
CA GLU A 497 -9.35 15.90 36.74
C GLU A 497 -10.30 16.47 35.68
N LEU A 498 -10.79 17.70 35.86
CA LEU A 498 -11.66 18.36 34.90
C LEU A 498 -10.88 18.73 33.62
N VAL A 499 -9.62 19.16 33.74
CA VAL A 499 -8.73 19.38 32.59
C VAL A 499 -8.55 18.09 31.78
N SER A 500 -8.38 16.95 32.44
CA SER A 500 -8.31 15.65 31.78
C SER A 500 -9.63 15.28 31.09
N GLN A 501 -10.77 15.48 31.73
CA GLN A 501 -12.09 15.21 31.15
C GLN A 501 -12.37 16.07 29.92
N VAL A 502 -12.03 17.36 29.95
CA VAL A 502 -12.14 18.27 28.79
C VAL A 502 -11.17 17.87 27.67
N ALA A 503 -9.92 17.53 27.99
CA ALA A 503 -8.94 17.10 26.99
C ALA A 503 -9.34 15.76 26.31
N ASN A 504 -9.80 14.78 27.09
CA ASN A 504 -10.31 13.50 26.57
C ASN A 504 -11.57 13.72 25.75
N GLY A 505 -12.49 14.59 26.21
CA GLY A 505 -13.71 14.97 25.47
C GLY A 505 -13.41 15.59 24.11
N PHE A 506 -12.29 16.30 23.95
CA PHE A 506 -11.83 16.80 22.65
C PHE A 506 -11.15 15.73 21.75
N GLY A 507 -11.11 14.45 22.15
CA GLY A 507 -10.56 13.34 21.34
C GLY A 507 -9.10 13.00 21.62
N ILE A 508 -8.59 13.28 22.82
CA ILE A 508 -7.25 12.84 23.26
C ILE A 508 -7.40 11.53 24.05
N ASP A 509 -7.39 10.41 23.33
CA ASP A 509 -7.59 9.04 23.86
C ASP A 509 -6.41 8.46 24.68
N SER A 510 -5.42 9.28 25.05
CA SER A 510 -4.22 8.81 25.74
C SER A 510 -4.33 8.89 27.28
N GLU A 511 -3.58 8.04 27.97
CA GLU A 511 -3.50 8.10 29.43
C GLU A 511 -2.79 9.40 29.85
N LEU A 512 -3.58 10.38 30.32
CA LEU A 512 -3.07 11.69 30.72
C LEU A 512 -2.33 11.63 32.06
N ALA A 513 -1.27 12.41 32.18
CA ALA A 513 -0.43 12.44 33.39
C ALA A 513 -1.22 12.94 34.62
N ALA A 514 -1.44 12.09 35.62
CA ALA A 514 -2.26 12.42 36.81
C ALA A 514 -1.70 13.52 37.75
N GLY A 515 -0.46 13.99 37.53
CA GLY A 515 0.23 14.97 38.38
C GLY A 515 0.35 16.37 37.77
N PRO A 516 0.89 17.37 38.50
CA PRO A 516 1.02 18.77 38.05
C PRO A 516 1.77 18.99 36.73
N ALA A 517 2.54 18.00 36.27
CA ALA A 517 3.20 18.03 34.97
C ALA A 517 2.24 17.95 33.76
N LEU A 518 0.96 17.60 33.98
CA LEU A 518 -0.11 17.64 32.98
C LEU A 518 -0.17 18.99 32.26
N ALA A 519 -0.13 20.08 33.03
CA ALA A 519 -0.17 21.45 32.55
C ALA A 519 0.99 21.86 31.62
N LEU A 520 2.06 21.06 31.60
CA LEU A 520 3.23 21.24 30.74
C LEU A 520 3.24 20.30 29.53
N GLY A 521 2.20 19.48 29.35
CA GLY A 521 2.07 18.50 28.26
C GLY A 521 3.02 17.31 28.39
N ALA A 522 3.11 16.75 29.60
CA ALA A 522 3.85 15.51 29.86
C ALA A 522 3.19 14.27 29.21
N SER A 523 1.90 14.35 28.90
CA SER A 523 1.15 13.31 28.19
C SER A 523 1.54 13.22 26.71
N GLU A 524 1.58 12.00 26.20
CA GLU A 524 1.79 11.73 24.77
C GLU A 524 0.47 11.71 24.00
N SER A 525 0.48 12.10 22.73
CA SER A 525 -0.65 11.99 21.80
C SER A 525 -0.11 11.90 20.36
N THR A 526 -0.94 11.48 19.40
CA THR A 526 -0.60 11.52 17.97
C THR A 526 -0.96 12.88 17.36
N LEU A 527 -0.41 13.19 16.18
CA LEU A 527 -0.70 14.46 15.51
C LEU A 527 -2.17 14.56 15.05
N ILE A 528 -2.77 13.45 14.64
CA ILE A 528 -4.17 13.44 14.20
C ILE A 528 -5.15 13.70 15.35
N GLU A 529 -4.95 13.08 16.52
CA GLU A 529 -5.69 13.34 17.77
C GLU A 529 -5.63 14.84 18.11
N MET A 530 -4.41 15.39 18.26
CA MET A 530 -4.20 16.79 18.61
C MET A 530 -4.73 17.77 17.55
N THR A 531 -4.80 17.38 16.27
CA THR A 531 -5.40 18.22 15.22
C THR A 531 -6.94 18.18 15.28
N GLY A 532 -7.54 17.02 15.59
CA GLY A 532 -8.98 16.89 15.85
C GLY A 532 -9.42 17.70 17.06
N ALA A 533 -8.67 17.62 18.16
CA ALA A 533 -8.93 18.43 19.35
C ALA A 533 -8.90 19.95 19.07
N TYR A 534 -8.07 20.42 18.14
CA TYR A 534 -8.03 21.82 17.71
C TYR A 534 -9.17 22.16 16.71
N ALA A 535 -9.67 21.19 15.94
CA ALA A 535 -10.91 21.34 15.17
C ALA A 535 -12.13 21.53 16.08
N GLY A 536 -12.13 20.88 17.25
CA GLY A 536 -13.13 21.12 18.30
C GLY A 536 -13.10 22.53 18.90
N ILE A 537 -11.93 23.19 18.92
CA ILE A 537 -11.85 24.62 19.30
C ILE A 537 -12.44 25.49 18.18
N LEU A 538 -12.08 25.22 16.91
CA LEU A 538 -12.57 25.99 15.75
C LEU A 538 -14.09 25.85 15.53
N ASN A 539 -14.69 24.68 15.79
CA ASN A 539 -16.10 24.41 15.52
C ASN A 539 -17.08 24.96 16.57
N GLY A 540 -16.60 25.59 17.65
CA GLY A 540 -17.43 26.10 18.73
C GLY A 540 -17.60 25.14 19.92
N GLY A 541 -16.61 24.28 20.19
CA GLY A 541 -16.51 23.50 21.42
C GLY A 541 -17.06 22.07 21.35
N SER A 542 -17.34 21.54 20.16
CA SER A 542 -17.75 20.14 19.94
C SER A 542 -16.56 19.22 19.72
N ALA A 543 -16.63 18.01 20.29
CA ALA A 543 -15.68 16.93 20.06
C ALA A 543 -15.58 16.59 18.56
N VAL A 544 -14.41 16.12 18.11
CA VAL A 544 -14.15 15.82 16.68
C VAL A 544 -13.38 14.53 16.52
N GLU A 545 -13.98 13.55 15.84
CA GLU A 545 -13.35 12.32 15.38
C GLU A 545 -12.76 12.52 13.96
N PRO A 546 -11.43 12.37 13.77
CA PRO A 546 -10.80 12.55 12.47
C PRO A 546 -11.17 11.42 11.48
N TYR A 547 -11.78 11.78 10.35
CA TYR A 547 -12.24 10.80 9.36
C TYR A 547 -11.68 11.05 7.95
N GLY A 548 -11.42 9.94 7.26
CA GLY A 548 -10.87 9.86 5.91
C GLY A 548 -11.79 9.13 4.92
N LEU A 549 -12.54 8.12 5.39
CA LEU A 549 -13.49 7.35 4.60
C LEU A 549 -14.88 8.02 4.59
N ILE A 550 -15.42 8.28 3.39
CA ILE A 550 -16.79 8.80 3.19
C ILE A 550 -17.76 7.65 2.85
N ASP A 551 -17.46 6.85 1.83
CA ASP A 551 -18.26 5.65 1.53
C ASP A 551 -17.41 4.52 0.93
N LEU A 552 -17.97 3.31 0.97
CA LEU A 552 -17.37 2.08 0.45
C LEU A 552 -18.42 1.32 -0.38
N ARG A 553 -18.08 0.96 -1.62
CA ARG A 553 -18.93 0.28 -2.61
C ARG A 553 -18.22 -0.93 -3.22
N LEU A 554 -18.97 -1.90 -3.74
CA LEU A 554 -18.42 -2.86 -4.70
C LEU A 554 -18.39 -2.25 -6.10
N LYS A 555 -17.37 -2.59 -6.88
CA LYS A 555 -17.21 -2.11 -8.27
C LYS A 555 -18.27 -2.73 -9.17
N GLY A 556 -19.35 -2.00 -9.37
CA GLY A 556 -20.53 -2.42 -10.16
C GLY A 556 -21.86 -2.15 -9.45
N ASP A 557 -21.83 -1.92 -8.13
CA ASP A 557 -22.99 -1.51 -7.35
C ASP A 557 -23.02 0.02 -7.15
N ASP A 558 -24.16 0.64 -7.48
CA ASP A 558 -24.38 2.07 -7.21
C ASP A 558 -24.55 2.35 -5.70
N ALA A 559 -24.96 1.36 -4.90
CA ALA A 559 -25.26 1.51 -3.49
C ALA A 559 -24.01 1.34 -2.59
N PRO A 560 -23.80 2.21 -1.58
CA PRO A 560 -22.75 2.02 -0.59
C PRO A 560 -23.07 0.84 0.33
N LEU A 561 -22.06 -0.01 0.58
CA LEU A 561 -22.07 -1.02 1.65
C LEU A 561 -21.87 -0.39 3.03
N MET A 562 -21.11 0.72 3.07
CA MET A 562 -20.96 1.60 4.22
C MET A 562 -21.00 3.04 3.73
N ASP A 563 -21.79 3.86 4.41
CA ASP A 563 -21.98 5.28 4.11
C ASP A 563 -21.73 6.06 5.40
N ASN A 564 -20.52 6.64 5.54
CA ASN A 564 -20.14 7.44 6.71
C ASN A 564 -20.73 8.85 6.61
N VAL A 565 -22.07 8.94 6.49
CA VAL A 565 -22.82 10.20 6.55
C VAL A 565 -23.05 10.57 8.01
N GLY A 566 -21.93 10.82 8.69
CA GLY A 566 -21.85 11.50 9.96
C GLY A 566 -20.74 12.55 9.85
N THR A 567 -21.01 13.77 10.29
CA THR A 567 -19.92 14.72 10.58
C THR A 567 -19.07 14.12 11.70
N GLY A 568 -17.74 14.22 11.61
CA GLY A 568 -16.86 13.83 12.72
C GLY A 568 -17.10 14.63 14.00
N MET A 569 -17.87 15.73 13.94
CA MET A 569 -18.42 16.43 15.10
C MET A 569 -19.32 15.52 15.94
N GLN A 570 -18.94 15.32 17.20
CA GLN A 570 -19.73 14.63 18.23
C GLN A 570 -20.30 15.66 19.25
N GLU A 571 -20.52 15.25 20.50
CA GLU A 571 -21.14 16.08 21.55
C GLU A 571 -20.33 17.34 21.91
N ARG A 572 -20.96 18.28 22.62
CA ARG A 572 -20.32 19.54 23.03
C ARG A 572 -19.53 19.35 24.33
N VAL A 573 -18.23 19.63 24.27
CA VAL A 573 -17.27 19.52 25.39
C VAL A 573 -17.23 20.80 26.21
N VAL A 574 -17.26 21.96 25.55
CA VAL A 574 -17.27 23.30 26.18
C VAL A 574 -18.27 24.21 25.49
N GLN A 575 -18.76 25.24 26.17
CA GLN A 575 -19.65 26.25 25.63
C GLN A 575 -19.01 26.96 24.43
N GLU A 576 -19.83 27.30 23.43
CA GLU A 576 -19.38 28.02 22.23
C GLU A 576 -18.63 29.30 22.61
N ARG A 577 -19.11 30.03 23.62
CA ARG A 577 -18.48 31.25 24.12
C ARG A 577 -17.04 31.01 24.59
N SER A 578 -16.80 29.94 25.33
CA SER A 578 -15.48 29.53 25.84
C SER A 578 -14.53 29.21 24.67
N ALA A 579 -15.00 28.48 23.67
CA ALA A 579 -14.23 28.19 22.45
C ALA A 579 -13.91 29.46 21.63
N ARG A 580 -14.85 30.40 21.53
CA ARG A 580 -14.66 31.69 20.84
C ARG A 580 -13.69 32.62 21.58
N GLN A 581 -13.73 32.65 22.91
CA GLN A 581 -12.76 33.40 23.72
C GLN A 581 -11.36 32.76 23.69
N LEU A 582 -11.27 31.42 23.74
CA LEU A 582 -10.02 30.70 23.55
C LEU A 582 -9.42 30.95 22.17
N THR A 583 -10.24 31.01 21.12
CA THR A 583 -9.82 31.35 19.75
C THR A 583 -9.20 32.75 19.68
N TYR A 584 -9.77 33.76 20.38
CA TYR A 584 -9.13 35.08 20.52
C TYR A 584 -7.75 34.98 21.18
N MET A 585 -7.63 34.24 22.30
CA MET A 585 -6.38 34.08 23.02
C MET A 585 -5.32 33.36 22.19
N MET A 586 -5.72 32.35 21.41
CA MET A 586 -4.87 31.63 20.47
C MET A 586 -4.49 32.46 19.23
N ASN A 587 -5.30 33.44 18.82
CA ASN A 587 -4.89 34.46 17.85
C ASN A 587 -3.80 35.39 18.43
N GLN A 588 -3.81 35.70 19.73
CA GLN A 588 -2.72 36.49 20.32
C GLN A 588 -1.36 35.77 20.27
N VAL A 589 -1.36 34.43 20.28
CA VAL A 589 -0.14 33.60 20.12
C VAL A 589 0.54 33.86 18.76
N THR A 590 -0.23 34.06 17.69
CA THR A 590 0.27 34.26 16.32
C THR A 590 0.49 35.75 15.99
N VAL A 591 -0.26 36.66 16.61
CA VAL A 591 -0.10 38.11 16.42
C VAL A 591 1.12 38.67 17.16
N ARG A 592 1.37 38.21 18.41
CA ARG A 592 2.39 38.80 19.30
C ARG A 592 3.11 37.81 20.24
N GLY A 593 2.79 36.53 20.14
CA GLY A 593 3.30 35.50 21.04
C GLY A 593 4.32 34.55 20.42
N THR A 594 4.40 33.37 21.02
CA THR A 594 5.33 32.28 20.65
C THR A 594 5.05 31.63 19.29
N GLY A 595 4.00 32.03 18.58
CA GLY A 595 3.59 31.51 17.27
C GLY A 595 3.71 32.50 16.12
N THR A 596 4.41 33.63 16.30
CA THR A 596 4.45 34.73 15.31
C THR A 596 4.93 34.35 13.90
N ARG A 597 5.74 33.30 13.75
CA ARG A 597 6.12 32.77 12.42
C ARG A 597 4.96 32.13 11.64
N ALA A 598 3.86 31.75 12.30
CA ALA A 598 2.68 31.22 11.64
C ALA A 598 1.78 32.31 11.00
N GLY A 599 2.08 33.59 11.26
CA GLY A 599 1.27 34.72 10.77
C GLY A 599 1.30 34.88 9.25
N ILE A 600 0.12 35.14 8.66
CA ILE A 600 -0.06 35.35 7.22
C ILE A 600 -0.74 36.71 7.01
N SER A 601 -0.18 37.54 6.14
CA SER A 601 -0.73 38.87 5.87
C SER A 601 -2.15 38.78 5.30
N GLY A 602 -3.09 39.51 5.91
CA GLY A 602 -4.50 39.52 5.52
C GLY A 602 -5.34 38.34 6.01
N TRP A 603 -4.77 37.39 6.76
CA TRP A 603 -5.48 36.23 7.30
C TRP A 603 -5.44 36.19 8.83
N GLU A 604 -6.59 35.98 9.45
CA GLU A 604 -6.69 35.73 10.89
C GLU A 604 -6.34 34.26 11.16
N ILE A 605 -5.25 34.04 11.89
CA ILE A 605 -4.76 32.71 12.29
C ILE A 605 -4.80 32.61 13.82
N ALA A 606 -5.36 31.53 14.35
CA ALA A 606 -5.20 31.14 15.75
C ALA A 606 -4.28 29.91 15.83
N GLY A 607 -3.55 29.72 16.92
CA GLY A 607 -2.75 28.51 17.09
C GLY A 607 -1.90 28.48 18.35
N LYS A 608 -1.11 27.41 18.47
CA LYS A 608 -0.25 27.17 19.63
C LYS A 608 1.02 26.42 19.24
N SER A 609 2.14 26.90 19.75
CA SER A 609 3.42 26.18 19.73
C SER A 609 3.52 25.21 20.92
N GLY A 610 3.96 23.98 20.64
CA GLY A 610 4.40 23.00 21.62
C GLY A 610 5.90 22.77 21.52
N THR A 611 6.57 22.56 22.65
CA THR A 611 7.98 22.15 22.73
C THR A 611 8.16 21.42 24.05
N THR A 612 8.87 20.30 24.05
CA THR A 612 9.11 19.49 25.25
C THR A 612 10.36 19.96 25.98
N ASN A 613 10.44 19.77 27.30
CA ASN A 613 11.58 20.24 28.12
C ASN A 613 12.93 19.63 27.67
N SER A 614 12.91 18.42 27.09
CA SER A 614 14.08 17.77 26.50
C SER A 614 14.32 18.12 25.02
N GLN A 615 13.55 19.04 24.42
CA GLN A 615 13.62 19.42 23.00
C GLN A 615 13.52 18.22 22.02
N ARG A 616 12.81 17.14 22.40
CA ARG A 616 12.64 15.94 21.55
C ARG A 616 11.57 16.13 20.49
N ASP A 617 10.57 16.96 20.80
CA ASP A 617 9.38 17.21 19.99
C ASP A 617 9.12 18.70 19.89
N ALA A 618 8.80 19.16 18.67
CA ALA A 618 8.36 20.51 18.39
C ALA A 618 7.06 20.47 17.59
N TRP A 619 6.05 21.15 18.11
CA TRP A 619 4.71 21.16 17.54
C TRP A 619 4.30 22.57 17.14
N PHE A 620 3.57 22.71 16.03
CA PHE A 620 2.71 23.86 15.82
C PHE A 620 1.35 23.39 15.32
N ILE A 621 0.29 23.74 16.02
CA ILE A 621 -1.08 23.43 15.62
C ILE A 621 -1.87 24.73 15.63
N GLY A 622 -2.56 25.01 14.54
CA GLY A 622 -3.32 26.24 14.37
C GLY A 622 -4.37 26.13 13.29
N PHE A 623 -5.12 27.20 13.09
CA PHE A 623 -6.23 27.24 12.16
C PHE A 623 -6.54 28.65 11.66
N ASN A 624 -7.15 28.72 10.48
CA ASN A 624 -7.95 29.87 10.05
C ASN A 624 -9.45 29.51 10.22
N ALA A 625 -10.37 30.24 9.60
CA ALA A 625 -11.81 29.94 9.67
C ALA A 625 -12.29 28.77 8.76
N ASP A 626 -11.39 28.10 8.05
CA ASP A 626 -11.66 27.03 7.07
C ASP A 626 -11.02 25.69 7.47
N TYR A 627 -9.75 25.72 7.88
CA TYR A 627 -8.90 24.56 8.06
C TYR A 627 -8.06 24.66 9.34
N VAL A 628 -7.92 23.51 10.00
CA VAL A 628 -6.89 23.25 11.01
C VAL A 628 -5.70 22.60 10.34
N ILE A 629 -4.49 23.02 10.73
CA ILE A 629 -3.25 22.38 10.32
C ILE A 629 -2.43 22.09 11.58
N GLY A 630 -2.15 20.81 11.79
CA GLY A 630 -1.18 20.33 12.76
C GLY A 630 0.15 20.02 12.08
N VAL A 631 1.25 20.40 12.73
CA VAL A 631 2.62 20.04 12.36
C VAL A 631 3.36 19.48 13.59
N TRP A 632 3.97 18.32 13.44
CA TRP A 632 4.95 17.76 14.40
C TRP A 632 6.33 17.65 13.72
N MET A 633 7.38 17.76 14.52
CA MET A 633 8.77 17.54 14.12
C MET A 633 9.56 16.89 15.26
N GLY A 634 10.45 15.95 14.94
CA GLY A 634 11.28 15.21 15.92
C GLY A 634 12.16 14.13 15.28
N PHE A 635 12.90 13.39 16.10
CA PHE A 635 13.67 12.20 15.66
C PHE A 635 12.99 10.91 16.16
N ASP A 636 13.08 9.81 15.40
CA ASP A 636 12.46 8.51 15.77
C ASP A 636 13.16 7.79 16.93
N ASP A 637 14.47 7.99 17.11
CA ASP A 637 15.21 7.55 18.30
C ASP A 637 14.94 8.41 19.54
N ASN A 638 14.05 9.40 19.42
CA ASN A 638 13.73 10.42 20.42
C ASN A 638 14.93 11.32 20.80
N ALA A 639 15.93 11.51 19.94
CA ALA A 639 17.04 12.44 20.18
C ALA A 639 16.58 13.92 20.34
N PRO A 640 17.26 14.73 21.16
CA PRO A 640 17.00 16.17 21.27
C PRO A 640 17.34 16.98 20.00
N MET A 641 16.35 17.67 19.44
CA MET A 641 16.52 18.68 18.39
C MET A 641 17.06 20.00 18.96
N ARG A 642 18.38 20.19 18.94
CA ARG A 642 19.02 21.40 19.47
C ARG A 642 18.54 22.66 18.75
N GLY A 643 17.85 23.55 19.48
CA GLY A 643 17.43 24.86 18.98
C GLY A 643 16.19 24.84 18.09
N VAL A 644 15.52 23.69 17.91
CA VAL A 644 14.20 23.62 17.27
C VAL A 644 13.14 23.80 18.35
N THR A 645 12.18 24.69 18.10
CA THR A 645 11.00 24.90 18.94
C THR A 645 9.76 24.98 18.06
N GLY A 646 8.57 24.80 18.65
CA GLY A 646 7.31 24.83 17.92
C GLY A 646 7.04 26.15 17.18
N GLY A 647 7.48 27.27 17.76
CA GLY A 647 7.44 28.60 17.12
C GLY A 647 8.50 28.83 16.05
N GLY A 648 9.38 27.85 15.81
CA GLY A 648 10.42 27.85 14.78
C GLY A 648 9.97 27.12 13.52
N ILE A 649 10.66 26.03 13.18
CA ILE A 649 10.46 25.29 11.93
C ILE A 649 9.03 24.72 11.77
N PRO A 650 8.35 24.17 12.80
CA PRO A 650 6.96 23.73 12.66
C PRO A 650 5.99 24.86 12.33
N ALA A 651 6.15 26.05 12.92
CA ALA A 651 5.37 27.24 12.56
C ALA A 651 5.68 27.76 11.14
N ASP A 652 6.93 27.60 10.68
CA ASP A 652 7.31 27.88 9.29
C ASP A 652 6.63 26.90 8.30
N ILE A 653 6.62 25.59 8.59
CA ILE A 653 5.92 24.55 7.80
C ILE A 653 4.40 24.81 7.78
N PHE A 654 3.82 25.12 8.94
CA PHE A 654 2.41 25.52 9.05
C PHE A 654 2.09 26.69 8.12
N ARG A 655 2.90 27.75 8.15
CA ARG A 655 2.71 28.96 7.36
C ARG A 655 2.77 28.66 5.87
N GLU A 656 3.82 27.99 5.41
CA GLU A 656 3.97 27.63 3.98
C GLU A 656 2.88 26.67 3.51
N THR A 657 2.37 25.80 4.38
CA THR A 657 1.23 24.91 4.07
C THR A 657 -0.06 25.72 3.94
N MET A 658 -0.41 26.50 4.98
CA MET A 658 -1.63 27.31 5.01
C MET A 658 -1.69 28.28 3.83
N GLN A 659 -0.59 28.98 3.51
CA GLN A 659 -0.51 29.90 2.36
C GLN A 659 -0.81 29.21 1.01
N ARG A 660 -0.43 27.94 0.84
CA ARG A 660 -0.74 27.15 -0.35
C ARG A 660 -2.16 26.59 -0.33
N VAL A 661 -2.66 26.17 0.84
CA VAL A 661 -4.03 25.67 1.05
C VAL A 661 -5.07 26.76 0.76
N VAL A 662 -4.84 28.00 1.20
CA VAL A 662 -5.75 29.14 0.97
C VAL A 662 -5.45 29.95 -0.30
N ALA A 663 -4.52 29.50 -1.15
CA ALA A 663 -4.17 30.20 -2.38
C ALA A 663 -5.41 30.34 -3.30
N GLY A 664 -5.73 31.58 -3.67
CA GLY A 664 -6.92 31.93 -4.47
C GLY A 664 -8.24 32.06 -3.68
N GLN A 665 -8.23 31.83 -2.37
CA GLN A 665 -9.40 31.99 -1.49
C GLN A 665 -9.47 33.42 -0.92
N GLN A 666 -10.66 33.84 -0.47
CA GLN A 666 -10.86 35.10 0.23
C GLN A 666 -10.75 34.89 1.75
N PRO A 667 -10.06 35.78 2.50
CA PRO A 667 -9.99 35.68 3.95
C PRO A 667 -11.37 35.67 4.62
N ARG A 668 -11.62 34.66 5.46
CA ARG A 668 -12.77 34.62 6.36
C ARG A 668 -12.30 34.90 7.79
N PRO A 669 -13.00 35.74 8.58
CA PRO A 669 -12.61 36.06 9.94
C PRO A 669 -12.80 34.85 10.87
N LEU A 670 -11.97 34.75 11.91
CA LEU A 670 -12.08 33.70 12.91
C LEU A 670 -13.40 33.82 13.71
N PRO A 671 -14.01 32.70 14.13
CA PRO A 671 -15.14 32.71 15.05
C PRO A 671 -14.63 33.03 16.47
N MET A 672 -14.21 34.26 16.73
CA MET A 672 -13.68 34.68 18.04
C MET A 672 -14.63 35.62 18.81
N GLU A 673 -14.40 35.74 20.10
CA GLU A 673 -14.98 36.77 20.97
C GLU A 673 -13.83 37.61 21.54
N VAL A 674 -13.73 38.87 21.10
CA VAL A 674 -12.76 39.82 21.67
C VAL A 674 -13.26 40.24 23.05
N PRO A 675 -12.45 40.10 24.13
CA PRO A 675 -12.86 40.48 25.47
C PRO A 675 -13.23 41.96 25.58
N GLY A 676 -14.27 42.25 26.36
CA GLY A 676 -14.55 43.61 26.83
C GLY A 676 -13.44 44.13 27.77
N PRO A 677 -13.45 45.42 28.12
CA PRO A 677 -12.53 45.97 29.12
C PRO A 677 -12.71 45.26 30.48
N SER A 678 -11.59 44.94 31.14
CA SER A 678 -11.57 44.17 32.39
C SER A 678 -12.35 44.85 33.52
N GLN A 679 -13.07 44.05 34.31
CA GLN A 679 -13.71 44.47 35.56
C GLN A 679 -13.14 43.66 36.74
N ASN A 680 -11.93 44.04 37.16
CA ASN A 680 -11.27 43.74 38.44
C ASN A 680 -11.28 42.28 38.97
N GLY A 681 -10.13 41.61 38.92
CA GLY A 681 -9.84 40.43 39.73
C GLY A 681 -8.38 40.00 39.65
N THR A 682 -7.62 40.17 40.75
CA THR A 682 -6.25 39.63 40.87
C THR A 682 -6.28 38.38 41.75
N LEU A 683 -6.09 37.20 41.14
CA LEU A 683 -5.95 35.95 41.88
C LEU A 683 -4.52 35.86 42.45
N ALA A 684 -4.37 36.28 43.71
CA ALA A 684 -3.11 36.26 44.43
C ALA A 684 -2.98 34.99 45.28
N SER A 685 -1.80 34.35 45.29
CA SER A 685 -1.61 33.06 45.98
C SER A 685 -1.51 33.19 47.51
N SER A 686 -2.64 33.19 48.22
CA SER A 686 -2.71 33.02 49.68
C SER A 686 -4.02 32.34 50.11
N GLY A 687 -3.93 31.36 51.02
CA GLY A 687 -5.03 30.42 51.29
C GLY A 687 -6.06 30.84 52.35
N MET A 688 -7.24 30.20 52.28
CA MET A 688 -8.30 30.17 53.31
C MET A 688 -8.85 31.51 53.82
N VAL A 689 -9.54 32.26 52.94
CA VAL A 689 -10.72 33.06 53.35
C VAL A 689 -11.79 33.00 52.25
N ALA A 690 -12.71 32.03 52.31
CA ALA A 690 -13.80 31.88 51.32
C ALA A 690 -15.19 31.58 51.94
N ASP A 691 -15.35 31.61 53.26
CA ASP A 691 -16.62 31.26 53.93
C ASP A 691 -17.64 32.43 54.01
N SER A 692 -17.18 33.68 54.02
CA SER A 692 -18.03 34.83 54.37
C SER A 692 -19.10 35.20 53.33
N GLN A 693 -18.98 34.72 52.09
CA GLN A 693 -19.99 34.95 51.05
C GLN A 693 -20.98 33.80 50.91
N ILE A 694 -20.56 32.55 51.19
CA ILE A 694 -21.44 31.38 51.14
C ILE A 694 -22.44 31.37 52.32
N LEU A 695 -21.98 31.75 53.52
CA LEU A 695 -22.84 31.80 54.70
C LEU A 695 -24.04 32.76 54.56
N ASN A 696 -23.85 33.93 53.93
CA ASN A 696 -24.93 34.89 53.69
C ASN A 696 -26.03 34.34 52.74
N VAL A 697 -25.66 33.45 51.81
CA VAL A 697 -26.64 32.80 50.90
C VAL A 697 -27.45 31.73 51.65
N LEU A 698 -26.82 30.97 52.55
CA LEU A 698 -27.50 29.96 53.36
C LEU A 698 -28.50 30.57 54.34
N ASP A 699 -28.14 31.65 55.04
CA ASP A 699 -29.07 32.36 55.95
C ASP A 699 -30.29 32.92 55.19
N THR A 700 -30.07 33.44 53.97
CA THR A 700 -31.15 33.94 53.09
C THR A 700 -32.10 32.83 52.61
N ILE A 701 -31.61 31.59 52.49
CA ILE A 701 -32.42 30.43 52.07
C ILE A 701 -33.16 29.81 53.27
N LEU A 702 -32.53 29.75 54.45
CA LEU A 702 -33.10 29.11 55.64
C LEU A 702 -34.06 30.00 56.43
N GLY A 703 -33.88 31.33 56.40
CA GLY A 703 -34.78 32.29 57.05
C GLY A 703 -36.18 32.39 56.43
N GLY A 704 -36.44 31.72 55.30
CA GLY A 704 -37.71 31.79 54.55
C GLY A 704 -38.79 30.76 54.94
N LEU A 705 -38.61 29.99 56.03
CA LEU A 705 -39.51 28.88 56.40
C LEU A 705 -40.20 29.01 57.76
N GLU A 706 -40.02 30.12 58.49
CA GLU A 706 -40.79 30.42 59.72
C GLU A 706 -41.34 31.86 59.69
N ASN A 707 -42.49 32.07 59.03
CA ASN A 707 -43.61 32.97 59.40
C ASN A 707 -44.77 32.85 58.38
#